data_AF-A0A9C7Q3C6-F1
#
_entry.id   AF-A0A9C7Q3C6-F1
#
_cell.length_a   1.000
_cell.length_b   1.000
_cell.length_c   1.000
_cell.angle_alpha   90.00
_cell.angle_beta   90.00
_cell.angle_gamma   90.00
#
_symmetry.space_group_name_H-M   'P 1'
#
loop_
_entity.id
_entity.type
_entity.pdbx_description
1 polymer ?
#
loop_
_entity_poly.entity_id
_entity_poly.type
_entity_poly.pdbx_seq_one_letter_code
_entity_poly.pdbx_strand_id
1 'polypeptide(L)'
;MEKGLRKPEEEHTKKRNTNSIKLKGETNLRRSGSSSNVHRRNDALKRRSASLSALSKIANNSERSSPRNINGNWNSEGPSEDKENNSAIEHAEQQKLMRETAQELRKNSILLRQAIEKDDFVQVLTRATEVLQALRIPTIHPRMYYELYLAVCNELRHLEWFFADQVKRNKITALRLYEQVQETPHVLSRLYFLIIAGAVYMGVERKLTKNILKDLLEMCSGVQNPMKGLFLRGYFTQLLRSKLSENNQEEKENDAQELGITTQEAIEFLLWNFGEANRLWIRMQYDASKERFKRDQERRQVETLVGLNISTLARLSGLNVTLYSNIVFPALSQQICSCHDPMAQEYLADCVVQAFPDEYHLQTLSEFLTMCMKLIPGVSIRQIIGGLADRFAKFSSMSTESRKLVEECGTFSAFERHLPSILSSQGNSLSLLDVLSTLLSLTQFTLKAYPGQVDYINVLLGFAIDSLRSGCSITRKAQEKSSFLSDDMNAGSTQRSLHSSVTLEEGSPEERLIVRLLTSPLEEYRSITMTLKLGNFSTLLSFLRLEMQRFVAASLLRNHAEYRPCIGAVETLEKLFEFIRPLVEESPGETEFIQQQKNANSSQVHPFHAHLPREVVKVSTTKVRVAEDDSGYFEQVQAFVARIIYLLDETDSSSLFGLYRVVRRYLYRGGPRRTCITLPPLTFACLHLAHRRYKESALPGNQLPTESESSAEHIFEFVLETLSSLSETDAVTSLRLHLQGALAVNQCAFRNDTLLYEFFARAYLLYEQEIADSRIQFSTLLLIIGTLRTVNRLEPDNYDTLSSKAVKHAAKLLTRADQCLALCACAQLFWTPWLMDGSRTFTCLERAFRSAKSCLALGERSLLFVDILNASMYLYESGCIEIHLEFFVDIIHHIQEVTNRMGNESSIGKAASARLTRALNYMRKVEPEKYSNLLHHQRLI
;
A
#
# COMPACT_ATOMS: atom_id res chain seq x y z
N MET A 1 26.47 -62.33 3.01
CA MET A 1 26.63 -60.95 2.54
C MET A 1 25.67 -60.10 3.39
N GLU A 2 25.94 -59.85 4.67
CA GLU A 2 26.96 -58.94 5.24
C GLU A 2 26.58 -57.46 5.09
N LYS A 3 26.87 -56.54 6.02
CA LYS A 3 26.93 -56.48 7.51
C LYS A 3 27.73 -55.20 7.85
N GLY A 4 27.12 -54.26 8.59
CA GLY A 4 27.85 -53.26 9.39
C GLY A 4 28.42 -52.02 8.67
N LEU A 5 29.09 -51.09 9.36
CA LEU A 5 29.20 -50.85 10.82
C LEU A 5 29.82 -49.43 11.08
N ARG A 6 29.35 -48.74 12.15
CA ARG A 6 30.00 -47.71 13.01
C ARG A 6 30.89 -46.54 12.46
N LYS A 7 30.62 -45.36 13.05
CA LYS A 7 31.49 -44.27 13.61
C LYS A 7 32.92 -44.68 14.11
N PRO A 8 33.84 -43.74 14.51
CA PRO A 8 33.99 -42.26 14.29
C PRO A 8 35.48 -41.87 13.98
N GLU A 9 36.06 -40.86 14.70
CA GLU A 9 37.50 -40.55 14.91
C GLU A 9 38.32 -39.94 13.72
N GLU A 10 39.37 -39.12 13.92
CA GLU A 10 39.72 -38.16 14.99
C GLU A 10 40.73 -37.07 14.48
N GLU A 11 41.46 -36.36 15.35
CA GLU A 11 42.36 -35.25 14.99
C GLU A 11 43.66 -35.66 14.24
N HIS A 12 44.31 -34.72 13.53
CA HIS A 12 45.68 -34.30 13.91
C HIS A 12 46.31 -33.10 13.15
N THR A 13 47.15 -32.39 13.92
CA THR A 13 47.99 -31.22 13.57
C THR A 13 49.10 -31.45 12.52
N LYS A 14 49.58 -30.36 11.87
CA LYS A 14 51.04 -29.98 11.88
C LYS A 14 51.39 -28.60 11.29
N LYS A 15 52.61 -28.13 11.62
CA LYS A 15 53.15 -26.75 11.54
C LYS A 15 54.01 -26.48 10.29
N ARG A 16 54.06 -25.21 9.85
CA ARG A 16 55.23 -24.44 9.28
C ARG A 16 54.73 -23.01 8.95
N ASN A 17 55.21 -21.84 9.40
CA ASN A 17 56.40 -21.32 10.10
C ASN A 17 57.43 -20.58 9.19
N THR A 18 58.03 -19.48 9.70
CA THR A 18 59.01 -18.54 9.07
C THR A 18 58.46 -17.46 8.10
N ASN A 19 59.03 -16.25 7.92
CA ASN A 19 59.91 -15.38 8.77
C ASN A 19 60.01 -13.93 8.22
N SER A 20 60.15 -12.93 9.11
CA SER A 20 60.89 -11.61 8.99
C SER A 20 60.18 -10.54 9.84
N ILE A 21 60.70 -10.01 10.97
CA ILE A 21 61.98 -9.34 11.28
C ILE A 21 62.05 -7.89 10.80
N LYS A 22 61.91 -6.95 11.74
CA LYS A 22 62.85 -5.82 11.91
C LYS A 22 62.79 -5.28 13.34
N LEU A 23 63.96 -5.09 13.96
CA LEU A 23 64.15 -4.52 15.29
C LEU A 23 65.44 -3.68 15.29
N LYS A 24 65.42 -2.59 16.06
CA LYS A 24 66.55 -1.94 16.74
C LYS A 24 66.05 -1.71 18.18
N GLY A 25 66.83 -1.81 19.26
CA GLY A 25 68.24 -1.42 19.39
C GLY A 25 68.25 0.02 19.94
N GLU A 26 68.82 0.33 21.12
CA GLU A 26 69.81 -0.42 21.92
C GLU A 26 69.66 -0.26 23.46
N THR A 27 70.57 -0.95 24.16
CA THR A 27 70.93 -1.08 25.60
C THR A 27 70.91 0.20 26.48
N ASN A 28 71.13 0.24 27.82
CA ASN A 28 71.79 -0.60 28.86
C ASN A 28 71.40 -0.08 30.30
N LEU A 29 71.90 -0.42 31.51
CA LEU A 29 72.84 -1.42 32.10
C LEU A 29 72.62 -1.57 33.66
N ARG A 30 72.20 -2.77 34.15
CA ARG A 30 72.31 -3.22 35.59
C ARG A 30 71.52 -2.38 36.65
N ARG A 31 71.34 -2.78 37.94
CA ARG A 31 71.99 -3.79 38.82
C ARG A 31 71.02 -4.35 39.90
N SER A 32 71.38 -5.51 40.44
CA SER A 32 70.83 -6.29 41.58
C SER A 32 70.17 -5.58 42.79
N GLY A 33 69.21 -6.26 43.45
CA GLY A 33 68.85 -6.02 44.86
C GLY A 33 67.60 -6.80 45.34
N SER A 34 67.64 -7.41 46.54
CA SER A 34 66.57 -8.27 47.09
C SER A 34 66.22 -7.97 48.56
N SER A 35 65.01 -8.39 48.98
CA SER A 35 64.58 -8.65 50.38
C SER A 35 63.91 -7.53 51.21
N SER A 36 63.02 -7.98 52.12
CA SER A 36 62.25 -7.26 53.17
C SER A 36 61.33 -6.10 52.74
N ASN A 37 60.01 -6.05 52.97
CA ASN A 37 59.12 -6.31 54.13
C ASN A 37 58.95 -5.17 55.16
N VAL A 38 57.77 -5.14 55.79
CA VAL A 38 57.36 -4.40 57.02
C VAL A 38 56.84 -2.94 56.90
N HIS A 39 57.08 -2.15 55.84
CA HIS A 39 56.76 -0.69 55.86
C HIS A 39 55.75 -0.12 54.83
N ARG A 40 54.75 -0.88 54.37
CA ARG A 40 53.67 -0.38 53.46
C ARG A 40 52.23 -0.73 53.88
N ARG A 41 51.87 -0.52 55.16
CA ARG A 41 50.49 -0.74 55.66
C ARG A 41 49.75 0.50 56.17
N ASN A 42 50.44 1.63 56.37
CA ASN A 42 49.83 2.85 56.95
C ASN A 42 49.37 3.90 55.93
N ASP A 43 49.93 3.94 54.72
CA ASP A 43 49.58 4.99 53.72
C ASP A 43 48.20 4.80 53.08
N ALA A 44 47.63 3.59 53.13
CA ALA A 44 46.29 3.30 52.64
C ALA A 44 45.18 3.99 53.47
N LEU A 45 45.42 4.26 54.76
CA LEU A 45 44.43 4.86 55.66
C LEU A 45 44.38 6.40 55.51
N LYS A 46 45.52 7.07 55.37
CA LYS A 46 45.59 8.54 55.21
C LYS A 46 44.89 9.07 53.94
N ARG A 47 44.69 8.22 52.93
CA ARG A 47 43.96 8.60 51.70
C ARG A 47 42.43 8.51 51.82
N ARG A 48 41.89 7.84 52.85
CA ARG A 48 40.43 7.75 53.09
C ARG A 48 39.86 8.89 53.94
N SER A 49 40.67 9.50 54.82
CA SER A 49 40.23 10.63 55.66
C SER A 49 40.08 11.93 54.87
N ALA A 50 41.02 12.24 53.98
CA ALA A 50 41.02 13.47 53.19
C ALA A 50 39.78 13.63 52.30
N SER A 51 39.29 12.52 51.71
CA SER A 51 38.08 12.49 50.89
C SER A 51 36.78 12.75 51.66
N LEU A 52 36.74 12.46 52.97
CA LEU A 52 35.56 12.73 53.81
C LEU A 52 35.47 14.19 54.24
N SER A 53 36.61 14.85 54.50
CA SER A 53 36.67 16.27 54.87
C SER A 53 36.34 17.25 53.73
N ALA A 54 36.31 16.78 52.48
CA ALA A 54 35.87 17.58 51.33
C ALA A 54 34.33 17.61 51.22
N LEU A 55 33.67 16.47 51.40
CA LEU A 55 32.22 16.33 51.24
C LEU A 55 31.43 17.05 52.34
N SER A 56 31.95 17.12 53.57
CA SER A 56 31.28 17.80 54.69
C SER A 56 31.21 19.33 54.55
N LYS A 57 31.87 19.93 53.55
CA LYS A 57 31.80 21.39 53.28
C LYS A 57 30.76 21.78 52.23
N ILE A 58 30.20 20.82 51.49
CA ILE A 58 29.19 21.08 50.46
C ILE A 58 27.77 21.11 51.07
N ALA A 59 27.56 20.43 52.20
CA ALA A 59 26.25 20.27 52.84
C ALA A 59 25.72 21.49 53.62
N ASN A 60 26.54 22.53 53.87
CA ASN A 60 26.19 23.63 54.79
C ASN A 60 25.68 24.93 54.12
N ASN A 61 25.40 24.91 52.82
CA ASN A 61 25.02 26.11 52.04
C ASN A 61 23.57 26.08 51.51
N SER A 62 22.64 25.46 52.24
CA SER A 62 21.24 25.28 51.82
C SER A 62 20.19 25.81 52.82
N GLU A 63 20.51 26.83 53.60
CA GLU A 63 19.52 27.57 54.41
C GLU A 63 19.51 29.08 54.07
N ARG A 64 18.29 29.64 54.01
CA ARG A 64 17.92 31.06 53.78
C ARG A 64 17.89 31.59 52.34
N SER A 65 16.75 31.39 51.67
CA SER A 65 16.10 32.47 50.90
C SER A 65 14.60 32.21 50.66
N SER A 66 13.74 32.92 51.39
CA SER A 66 12.31 33.03 51.08
C SER A 66 12.08 34.06 49.95
N PRO A 67 10.93 34.05 49.24
CA PRO A 67 10.88 34.51 47.85
C PRO A 67 10.88 36.03 47.66
N ARG A 68 11.35 36.47 46.49
CA ARG A 68 10.97 37.75 45.89
C ARG A 68 10.42 37.54 44.48
N ASN A 69 9.35 38.27 44.21
CA ASN A 69 8.65 38.35 42.93
C ASN A 69 9.42 39.29 41.97
N ILE A 70 9.42 39.01 40.66
CA ILE A 70 9.57 39.98 39.56
C ILE A 70 9.32 39.29 38.21
N ASN A 71 8.88 40.08 37.22
CA ASN A 71 8.36 39.62 35.93
C ASN A 71 9.43 39.04 35.00
N GLY A 72 8.95 38.23 34.06
CA GLY A 72 9.75 37.42 33.17
C GLY A 72 10.41 38.14 31.99
N ASN A 73 11.32 37.36 31.38
CA ASN A 73 11.45 37.29 29.93
C ASN A 73 11.88 35.86 29.57
N TRP A 74 11.26 35.23 28.58
CA TRP A 74 11.59 33.86 28.13
C TRP A 74 11.99 33.89 26.65
N ASN A 75 13.22 34.35 26.38
CA ASN A 75 13.87 34.07 25.10
C ASN A 75 14.47 32.66 25.13
N SER A 76 14.51 32.00 23.97
CA SER A 76 14.97 30.61 23.86
C SER A 76 16.50 30.50 23.89
N GLU A 77 17.04 30.08 25.03
CA GLU A 77 18.37 29.45 25.09
C GLU A 77 18.25 27.97 24.67
N GLY A 78 19.13 27.53 23.77
CA GLY A 78 19.22 26.13 23.37
C GLY A 78 19.84 25.24 24.46
N PRO A 79 19.76 23.90 24.33
CA PRO A 79 20.41 23.00 25.27
C PRO A 79 21.94 23.20 25.23
N SER A 80 22.54 23.53 26.38
CA SER A 80 23.98 23.77 26.48
C SER A 80 24.78 22.47 26.48
N GLU A 81 25.85 22.42 25.67
CA GLU A 81 26.70 21.25 25.41
C GLU A 81 27.33 20.65 26.69
N ASP A 82 27.55 21.48 27.72
CA ASP A 82 28.05 21.06 29.04
C ASP A 82 27.16 20.01 29.73
N LYS A 83 25.84 20.02 29.46
CA LYS A 83 24.89 19.05 30.06
C LYS A 83 25.01 17.67 29.44
N GLU A 84 25.26 17.58 28.14
CA GLU A 84 25.45 16.30 27.46
C GLU A 84 26.77 15.65 27.93
N ASN A 85 27.85 16.43 27.98
CA ASN A 85 29.16 15.98 28.46
C ASN A 85 29.10 15.40 29.90
N ASN A 86 28.46 16.09 30.84
CA ASN A 86 28.29 15.56 32.20
C ASN A 86 27.48 14.24 32.21
N SER A 87 26.41 14.13 31.42
CA SER A 87 25.62 12.90 31.36
C SER A 87 26.39 11.71 30.75
N ALA A 88 27.29 11.97 29.80
CA ALA A 88 28.17 10.96 29.22
C ALA A 88 29.21 10.45 30.23
N ILE A 89 29.73 11.34 31.08
CA ILE A 89 30.66 11.00 32.17
C ILE A 89 29.95 10.13 33.22
N GLU A 90 28.78 10.52 33.71
CA GLU A 90 27.97 9.73 34.66
C GLU A 90 27.66 8.33 34.11
N HIS A 91 27.31 8.23 32.83
CA HIS A 91 27.02 6.95 32.18
C HIS A 91 28.28 6.07 32.03
N ALA A 92 29.45 6.66 31.76
CA ALA A 92 30.72 5.94 31.73
C ALA A 92 31.14 5.40 33.11
N GLU A 93 30.92 6.17 34.18
CA GLU A 93 31.15 5.70 35.55
C GLU A 93 30.19 4.58 35.96
N GLN A 94 28.89 4.70 35.64
CA GLN A 94 27.92 3.62 35.86
C GLN A 94 28.27 2.34 35.10
N GLN A 95 28.76 2.45 33.85
CA GLN A 95 29.24 1.28 33.10
C GLN A 95 30.47 0.64 33.75
N LYS A 96 31.42 1.43 34.27
CA LYS A 96 32.59 0.91 34.98
C LYS A 96 32.16 0.16 36.24
N LEU A 97 31.28 0.75 37.04
CA LEU A 97 30.71 0.13 38.24
C LEU A 97 29.99 -1.20 37.91
N MET A 98 29.20 -1.25 36.84
CA MET A 98 28.57 -2.49 36.37
C MET A 98 29.62 -3.56 36.04
N ARG A 99 30.68 -3.23 35.28
CA ARG A 99 31.73 -4.19 34.92
C ARG A 99 32.43 -4.76 36.15
N GLU A 100 32.69 -3.94 37.16
CA GLU A 100 33.29 -4.37 38.43
C GLU A 100 32.36 -5.30 39.21
N THR A 101 31.06 -4.97 39.34
CA THR A 101 30.10 -5.84 40.06
C THR A 101 29.75 -7.11 39.29
N ALA A 102 29.73 -7.08 37.95
CA ALA A 102 29.54 -8.26 37.11
C ALA A 102 30.75 -9.22 37.16
N GLN A 103 31.96 -8.70 37.33
CA GLN A 103 33.14 -9.53 37.59
C GLN A 103 33.08 -10.20 38.97
N GLU A 104 32.65 -9.48 40.00
CA GLU A 104 32.51 -10.05 41.35
C GLU A 104 31.39 -11.11 41.42
N LEU A 105 30.26 -10.83 40.78
CA LEU A 105 29.15 -11.79 40.61
C LEU A 105 29.63 -13.10 39.98
N ARG A 106 30.48 -13.04 38.94
CA ARG A 106 31.04 -14.23 38.27
C ARG A 106 32.01 -15.03 39.16
N LYS A 107 32.76 -14.38 40.07
CA LYS A 107 33.59 -15.10 41.06
C LYS A 107 32.69 -15.82 42.06
N ASN A 108 31.70 -15.10 42.60
CA ASN A 108 30.84 -15.60 43.67
C ASN A 108 29.88 -16.68 43.16
N SER A 109 29.47 -16.66 41.88
CA SER A 109 28.69 -17.76 41.30
C SER A 109 29.49 -19.04 41.09
N ILE A 110 30.78 -18.95 40.71
CA ILE A 110 31.66 -20.12 40.66
C ILE A 110 31.84 -20.72 42.07
N LEU A 111 32.07 -19.87 43.08
CA LEU A 111 32.18 -20.31 44.48
C LEU A 111 30.86 -20.91 45.02
N LEU A 112 29.70 -20.36 44.63
CA LEU A 112 28.39 -20.89 44.97
C LEU A 112 28.17 -22.28 44.38
N ARG A 113 28.48 -22.48 43.09
CA ARG A 113 28.38 -23.79 42.42
C ARG A 113 29.29 -24.83 43.08
N GLN A 114 30.53 -24.45 43.40
CA GLN A 114 31.46 -25.31 44.16
C GLN A 114 31.02 -25.60 45.60
N ALA A 115 30.16 -24.78 46.21
CA ALA A 115 29.56 -25.04 47.51
C ALA A 115 28.35 -25.99 47.39
N ILE A 116 27.54 -25.85 46.34
CA ILE A 116 26.44 -26.76 45.99
C ILE A 116 26.98 -28.17 45.71
N GLU A 117 28.06 -28.29 44.93
CA GLU A 117 28.77 -29.56 44.66
C GLU A 117 29.31 -30.25 45.93
N LYS A 118 29.56 -29.49 47.00
CA LYS A 118 30.04 -29.98 48.30
C LYS A 118 28.95 -30.24 49.33
N ASP A 119 27.69 -29.95 48.99
CA ASP A 119 26.51 -30.17 49.85
C ASP A 119 26.57 -29.40 51.20
N ASP A 120 27.35 -28.30 51.27
CA ASP A 120 27.48 -27.45 52.46
C ASP A 120 26.46 -26.31 52.45
N PHE A 121 25.34 -26.54 53.13
CA PHE A 121 24.22 -25.59 53.22
C PHE A 121 24.62 -24.20 53.75
N VAL A 122 25.56 -24.10 54.70
CA VAL A 122 25.93 -22.82 55.33
C VAL A 122 26.84 -22.02 54.41
N GLN A 123 27.80 -22.67 53.73
CA GLN A 123 28.60 -22.02 52.70
C GLN A 123 27.75 -21.64 51.47
N VAL A 124 26.79 -22.48 51.06
CA VAL A 124 25.84 -22.17 49.98
C VAL A 124 25.04 -20.91 50.29
N LEU A 125 24.41 -20.83 51.47
CA LEU A 125 23.69 -19.61 51.90
C LEU A 125 24.60 -18.39 51.92
N THR A 126 25.81 -18.52 52.48
CA THR A 126 26.77 -17.41 52.56
C THR A 126 27.15 -16.90 51.16
N ARG A 127 27.59 -17.77 50.24
CA ARG A 127 27.93 -17.37 48.86
C ARG A 127 26.73 -16.86 48.08
N ALA A 128 25.53 -17.36 48.35
CA ALA A 128 24.31 -16.83 47.74
C ALA A 128 23.94 -15.43 48.26
N THR A 129 24.24 -15.07 49.53
CA THR A 129 24.08 -13.69 50.01
C THR A 129 25.03 -12.72 49.31
N GLU A 130 26.27 -13.15 49.04
CA GLU A 130 27.27 -12.38 48.30
C GLU A 130 26.88 -12.19 46.82
N VAL A 131 26.27 -13.22 46.20
CA VAL A 131 25.66 -13.12 44.85
C VAL A 131 24.52 -12.11 44.83
N LEU A 132 23.58 -12.19 45.79
CA LEU A 132 22.46 -11.24 45.91
C LEU A 132 22.89 -9.82 46.29
N GLN A 133 24.09 -9.63 46.84
CA GLN A 133 24.63 -8.30 47.14
C GLN A 133 24.83 -7.45 45.87
N ALA A 134 25.03 -8.08 44.69
CA ALA A 134 25.10 -7.39 43.40
C ALA A 134 23.81 -6.62 43.06
N LEU A 135 22.64 -7.06 43.54
CA LEU A 135 21.36 -6.37 43.31
C LEU A 135 21.15 -5.13 44.21
N ARG A 136 22.04 -4.89 45.17
CA ARG A 136 21.84 -3.82 46.18
C ARG A 136 22.32 -2.43 45.73
N ILE A 137 23.10 -2.33 44.65
CA ILE A 137 23.76 -1.10 44.16
C ILE A 137 22.75 0.07 44.08
N PRO A 138 23.04 1.28 44.62
CA PRO A 138 22.02 2.31 44.79
C PRO A 138 21.60 3.01 43.50
N THR A 139 22.52 3.25 42.57
CA THR A 139 22.34 4.14 41.40
C THR A 139 22.83 3.47 40.12
N ILE A 140 21.91 2.86 39.36
CA ILE A 140 22.16 2.19 38.07
C ILE A 140 20.95 2.43 37.15
N HIS A 141 21.17 2.63 35.85
CA HIS A 141 20.11 2.70 34.82
C HIS A 141 19.37 1.35 34.64
N PRO A 142 18.02 1.30 34.56
CA PRO A 142 17.23 0.06 34.50
C PRO A 142 17.71 -1.05 33.54
N ARG A 143 18.12 -0.73 32.29
CA ARG A 143 18.75 -1.72 31.38
C ARG A 143 19.96 -2.45 31.97
N MET A 144 20.90 -1.68 32.55
CA MET A 144 22.11 -2.24 33.17
C MET A 144 21.78 -3.05 34.43
N TYR A 145 20.71 -2.68 35.14
CA TYR A 145 20.18 -3.46 36.27
C TYR A 145 19.49 -4.75 35.79
N TYR A 146 18.78 -4.72 34.66
CA TYR A 146 18.14 -5.89 34.04
C TYR A 146 19.15 -6.97 33.64
N GLU A 147 20.32 -6.57 33.08
CA GLU A 147 21.43 -7.49 32.79
C GLU A 147 21.97 -8.18 34.05
N LEU A 148 22.23 -7.42 35.13
CA LEU A 148 22.67 -7.96 36.42
C LEU A 148 21.60 -8.86 37.06
N TYR A 149 20.32 -8.46 36.97
CA TYR A 149 19.18 -9.24 37.44
C TYR A 149 19.08 -10.59 36.72
N LEU A 150 19.15 -10.64 35.39
CA LEU A 150 19.15 -11.90 34.64
C LEU A 150 20.31 -12.81 35.03
N ALA A 151 21.52 -12.25 35.20
CA ALA A 151 22.69 -12.99 35.64
C ALA A 151 22.48 -13.61 37.03
N VAL A 152 21.98 -12.83 38.01
CA VAL A 152 21.68 -13.33 39.36
C VAL A 152 20.55 -14.37 39.33
N CYS A 153 19.45 -14.14 38.62
CA CYS A 153 18.33 -15.07 38.54
C CYS A 153 18.70 -16.42 37.91
N ASN A 154 19.69 -16.47 37.01
CA ASN A 154 20.21 -17.74 36.50
C ASN A 154 20.90 -18.56 37.59
N GLU A 155 21.69 -17.92 38.46
CA GLU A 155 22.32 -18.60 39.61
C GLU A 155 21.30 -18.99 40.69
N LEU A 156 20.25 -18.17 40.90
CA LEU A 156 19.17 -18.49 41.84
C LEU A 156 18.39 -19.75 41.44
N ARG A 157 18.30 -20.12 40.15
CA ARG A 157 17.70 -21.41 39.74
C ARG A 157 18.54 -22.62 40.18
N HIS A 158 19.87 -22.49 40.24
CA HIS A 158 20.72 -23.55 40.79
C HIS A 158 20.50 -23.70 42.31
N LEU A 159 20.24 -22.59 43.02
CA LEU A 159 19.86 -22.61 44.43
C LEU A 159 18.45 -23.17 44.67
N GLU A 160 17.48 -22.83 43.83
CA GLU A 160 16.11 -23.40 43.87
C GLU A 160 16.15 -24.93 43.73
N TRP A 161 16.91 -25.44 42.75
CA TRP A 161 17.08 -26.88 42.57
C TRP A 161 17.77 -27.54 43.76
N PHE A 162 18.82 -26.91 44.32
CA PHE A 162 19.49 -27.40 45.52
C PHE A 162 18.54 -27.46 46.74
N PHE A 163 17.75 -26.42 47.00
CA PHE A 163 16.77 -26.42 48.08
C PHE A 163 15.67 -27.47 47.88
N ALA A 164 15.16 -27.62 46.65
CA ALA A 164 14.19 -28.67 46.31
C ALA A 164 14.76 -30.08 46.54
N ASP A 165 16.04 -30.30 46.22
CA ASP A 165 16.76 -31.56 46.43
C ASP A 165 17.03 -31.84 47.92
N GLN A 166 17.42 -30.85 48.73
CA GLN A 166 17.57 -31.00 50.19
C GLN A 166 16.26 -31.43 50.87
N VAL A 167 15.14 -30.80 50.48
CA VAL A 167 13.81 -31.10 51.04
C VAL A 167 13.32 -32.47 50.54
N LYS A 168 13.48 -32.80 49.25
CA LYS A 168 13.15 -34.15 48.72
C LYS A 168 13.96 -35.28 49.35
N ARG A 169 15.20 -35.01 49.79
CA ARG A 169 16.04 -35.95 50.56
C ARG A 169 15.70 -35.99 52.06
N ASN A 170 14.67 -35.26 52.51
CA ASN A 170 14.28 -35.11 53.91
C ASN A 170 15.41 -34.64 54.86
N LYS A 171 16.44 -33.98 54.33
CA LYS A 171 17.55 -33.45 55.14
C LYS A 171 17.15 -32.23 55.98
N ILE A 172 16.24 -31.42 55.45
CA ILE A 172 15.73 -30.19 56.08
C ILE A 172 14.22 -30.11 55.81
N THR A 173 13.42 -29.88 56.86
CA THR A 173 11.97 -29.64 56.73
C THR A 173 11.70 -28.30 56.04
N ALA A 174 10.69 -28.24 55.16
CA ALA A 174 10.37 -27.03 54.40
C ALA A 174 10.11 -25.79 55.29
N LEU A 175 9.46 -25.96 56.44
CA LEU A 175 9.26 -24.89 57.43
C LEU A 175 10.60 -24.34 57.97
N ARG A 176 11.52 -25.23 58.37
CA ARG A 176 12.82 -24.85 58.89
C ARG A 176 13.67 -24.12 57.84
N LEU A 177 13.57 -24.52 56.57
CA LEU A 177 14.19 -23.80 55.46
C LEU A 177 13.62 -22.37 55.32
N TYR A 178 12.30 -22.21 55.43
CA TYR A 178 11.62 -20.92 55.36
C TYR A 178 12.03 -19.99 56.52
N GLU A 179 12.18 -20.53 57.73
CA GLU A 179 12.66 -19.81 58.93
C GLU A 179 14.14 -19.41 58.81
N GLN A 180 15.04 -20.36 58.50
CA GLN A 180 16.49 -20.09 58.40
C GLN A 180 16.83 -19.05 57.33
N VAL A 181 16.05 -19.00 56.25
CA VAL A 181 16.16 -17.96 55.22
C VAL A 181 15.89 -16.55 55.77
N GLN A 182 15.02 -16.41 56.77
CA GLN A 182 14.69 -15.12 57.38
C GLN A 182 15.80 -14.57 58.28
N GLU A 183 16.74 -15.40 58.75
CA GLU A 183 17.90 -14.95 59.54
C GLU A 183 18.82 -14.01 58.74
N THR A 184 18.75 -14.05 57.41
CA THR A 184 19.61 -13.24 56.53
C THR A 184 19.41 -11.72 56.78
N PRO A 185 20.50 -10.94 56.97
CA PRO A 185 20.43 -9.60 57.57
C PRO A 185 19.99 -8.48 56.61
N HIS A 186 19.63 -8.79 55.36
CA HIS A 186 19.40 -7.81 54.32
C HIS A 186 18.10 -8.08 53.58
N VAL A 187 17.10 -7.20 53.78
CA VAL A 187 15.70 -7.37 53.33
C VAL A 187 15.57 -7.81 51.87
N LEU A 188 16.33 -7.19 50.94
CA LEU A 188 16.26 -7.58 49.53
C LEU A 188 16.73 -9.03 49.31
N SER A 189 17.89 -9.40 49.84
CA SER A 189 18.43 -10.77 49.75
C SER A 189 17.50 -11.78 50.45
N ARG A 190 16.99 -11.42 51.63
CA ARG A 190 16.01 -12.20 52.40
C ARG A 190 14.78 -12.53 51.57
N LEU A 191 14.18 -11.54 50.91
CA LEU A 191 12.95 -11.74 50.14
C LEU A 191 13.18 -12.58 48.87
N TYR A 192 14.32 -12.41 48.17
CA TYR A 192 14.66 -13.31 47.05
C TYR A 192 14.77 -14.77 47.52
N PHE A 193 15.41 -15.03 48.66
CA PHE A 193 15.45 -16.38 49.24
C PHE A 193 14.08 -16.85 49.75
N LEU A 194 13.28 -15.98 50.37
CA LEU A 194 11.97 -16.32 50.94
C LEU A 194 11.00 -16.74 49.84
N ILE A 195 11.05 -16.07 48.68
CA ILE A 195 10.33 -16.46 47.46
C ILE A 195 10.78 -17.85 46.98
N ILE A 196 12.07 -18.18 46.99
CA ILE A 196 12.58 -19.50 46.55
C ILE A 196 12.20 -20.59 47.56
N ALA A 197 12.40 -20.36 48.86
CA ALA A 197 12.01 -21.28 49.92
C ALA A 197 10.49 -21.52 49.92
N GLY A 198 9.70 -20.46 49.71
CA GLY A 198 8.27 -20.55 49.49
C GLY A 198 7.90 -21.34 48.24
N ALA A 199 8.58 -21.13 47.11
CA ALA A 199 8.37 -21.91 45.88
C ALA A 199 8.66 -23.41 46.06
N VAL A 200 9.66 -23.77 46.86
CA VAL A 200 9.93 -25.15 47.27
C VAL A 200 8.85 -25.67 48.23
N TYR A 201 8.44 -24.87 49.23
CA TYR A 201 7.40 -25.23 50.20
C TYR A 201 6.05 -25.51 49.50
N MET A 202 5.62 -24.64 48.57
CA MET A 202 4.40 -24.81 47.78
C MET A 202 4.41 -26.09 46.92
N GLY A 203 5.60 -26.57 46.55
CA GLY A 203 5.78 -27.84 45.84
C GLY A 203 5.73 -29.09 46.73
N VAL A 204 5.61 -28.95 48.06
CA VAL A 204 5.57 -30.05 49.03
C VAL A 204 4.28 -30.02 49.85
N GLU A 205 3.88 -28.85 50.37
CA GLU A 205 2.70 -28.67 51.24
C GLU A 205 1.67 -27.73 50.60
N ARG A 206 0.89 -28.28 49.65
CA ARG A 206 -0.18 -27.56 48.94
C ARG A 206 -1.21 -26.93 49.88
N LYS A 207 -1.55 -27.59 51.00
CA LYS A 207 -2.57 -27.14 51.97
C LYS A 207 -2.24 -25.80 52.66
N LEU A 208 -0.95 -25.49 52.87
CA LEU A 208 -0.50 -24.23 53.50
C LEU A 208 -0.12 -23.14 52.49
N THR A 209 -0.17 -23.45 51.20
CA THR A 209 0.26 -22.55 50.11
C THR A 209 -0.48 -21.21 50.11
N LYS A 210 -1.79 -21.18 50.38
CA LYS A 210 -2.57 -19.93 50.48
C LYS A 210 -2.00 -18.95 51.50
N ASN A 211 -1.59 -19.44 52.67
CA ASN A 211 -1.05 -18.61 53.75
C ASN A 211 0.33 -18.07 53.39
N ILE A 212 1.18 -18.89 52.76
CA ILE A 212 2.53 -18.50 52.32
C ILE A 212 2.46 -17.51 51.16
N LEU A 213 1.51 -17.65 50.22
CA LEU A 213 1.30 -16.65 49.16
C LEU A 213 0.91 -15.28 49.73
N LYS A 214 0.04 -15.27 50.74
CA LYS A 214 -0.34 -14.04 51.45
C LYS A 214 0.86 -13.43 52.20
N ASP A 215 1.59 -14.23 52.97
CA ASP A 215 2.81 -13.80 53.69
C ASP A 215 3.86 -13.23 52.71
N LEU A 216 4.16 -13.92 51.61
CA LEU A 216 5.09 -13.45 50.58
C LEU A 216 4.64 -12.13 49.94
N LEU A 217 3.34 -11.94 49.69
CA LEU A 217 2.81 -10.69 49.13
C LEU A 217 2.91 -9.51 50.10
N GLU A 218 2.60 -9.74 51.38
CA GLU A 218 2.71 -8.76 52.46
C GLU A 218 4.18 -8.42 52.74
N MET A 219 5.05 -9.43 52.84
CA MET A 219 6.50 -9.26 53.04
C MET A 219 7.18 -8.58 51.84
N CYS A 220 6.74 -8.83 50.61
CA CYS A 220 7.20 -8.09 49.42
C CYS A 220 6.82 -6.59 49.45
N SER A 221 5.83 -6.18 50.25
CA SER A 221 5.54 -4.75 50.46
C SER A 221 6.67 -4.01 51.20
N GLY A 222 7.59 -4.71 51.85
CA GLY A 222 8.76 -4.11 52.50
C GLY A 222 9.74 -3.41 51.54
N VAL A 223 9.70 -3.71 50.23
CA VAL A 223 10.60 -3.10 49.23
C VAL A 223 9.90 -1.97 48.48
N GLN A 224 9.81 -0.81 49.13
CA GLN A 224 9.19 0.40 48.58
C GLN A 224 10.08 1.17 47.56
N ASN A 225 11.30 0.70 47.29
CA ASN A 225 12.14 1.24 46.22
C ASN A 225 11.57 0.82 44.84
N PRO A 226 11.19 1.74 43.94
CA PRO A 226 10.47 1.43 42.71
C PRO A 226 11.09 0.31 41.86
N MET A 227 12.34 0.46 41.44
CA MET A 227 12.98 -0.54 40.57
C MET A 227 13.19 -1.87 41.30
N LYS A 228 13.78 -1.85 42.50
CA LYS A 228 14.12 -3.10 43.23
C LYS A 228 12.87 -3.89 43.61
N GLY A 229 11.76 -3.19 43.92
CA GLY A 229 10.45 -3.81 44.17
C GLY A 229 9.82 -4.38 42.89
N LEU A 230 9.91 -3.68 41.75
CA LEU A 230 9.43 -4.17 40.46
C LEU A 230 10.18 -5.45 40.01
N PHE A 231 11.50 -5.47 40.13
CA PHE A 231 12.30 -6.66 39.81
C PHE A 231 12.02 -7.83 40.76
N LEU A 232 11.87 -7.57 42.07
CA LEU A 232 11.49 -8.60 43.06
C LEU A 232 10.09 -9.18 42.78
N ARG A 233 9.09 -8.33 42.52
CA ARG A 233 7.73 -8.76 42.19
C ARG A 233 7.66 -9.46 40.82
N GLY A 234 8.48 -9.05 39.85
CA GLY A 234 8.63 -9.75 38.57
C GLY A 234 9.21 -11.17 38.73
N TYR A 235 10.23 -11.32 39.59
CA TYR A 235 10.79 -12.63 39.94
C TYR A 235 9.77 -13.54 40.64
N PHE A 236 9.01 -12.98 41.60
CA PHE A 236 7.90 -13.67 42.26
C PHE A 236 6.87 -14.17 41.23
N THR A 237 6.36 -13.30 40.34
CA THR A 237 5.43 -13.69 39.27
C THR A 237 6.01 -14.74 38.31
N GLN A 238 7.32 -14.71 38.05
CA GLN A 238 7.98 -15.71 37.21
C GLN A 238 8.03 -17.11 37.87
N LEU A 239 8.21 -17.18 39.19
CA LEU A 239 8.18 -18.45 39.93
C LEU A 239 6.75 -18.95 40.17
N LEU A 240 5.82 -18.04 40.53
CA LEU A 240 4.38 -18.36 40.60
C LEU A 240 3.87 -18.95 39.29
N ARG A 241 4.29 -18.39 38.15
CA ARG A 241 3.95 -18.93 36.83
C ARG A 241 4.27 -20.42 36.70
N SER A 242 5.42 -20.89 37.21
CA SER A 242 5.78 -22.31 37.13
C SER A 242 4.80 -23.14 37.96
N LYS A 243 4.65 -22.81 39.25
CA LYS A 243 3.85 -23.60 40.20
C LYS A 243 2.34 -23.54 39.95
N LEU A 244 1.83 -22.46 39.36
CA LEU A 244 0.45 -22.37 38.89
C LEU A 244 0.21 -23.12 37.56
N SER A 245 1.25 -23.32 36.74
CA SER A 245 1.15 -24.09 35.48
C SER A 245 1.36 -25.61 35.68
N GLU A 246 2.14 -26.00 36.69
CA GLU A 246 2.45 -27.40 37.02
C GLU A 246 1.22 -28.22 37.48
N ASN A 247 0.14 -27.55 37.92
CA ASN A 247 -1.10 -28.19 38.39
C ASN A 247 -1.93 -28.91 37.29
N ASN A 248 -1.42 -29.06 36.06
CA ASN A 248 -2.22 -29.47 34.89
C ASN A 248 -1.88 -30.87 34.32
N GLN A 249 -0.98 -31.67 34.91
CA GLN A 249 -0.50 -32.91 34.27
C GLN A 249 -0.62 -34.22 35.06
N GLU A 250 -0.71 -34.24 36.39
CA GLU A 250 -0.82 -35.49 37.16
C GLU A 250 -1.70 -35.38 38.43
N GLU A 251 -3.03 -35.38 38.29
CA GLU A 251 -3.94 -35.79 39.37
C GLU A 251 -5.02 -36.73 38.84
N LYS A 252 -5.33 -37.77 39.64
CA LYS A 252 -6.34 -38.79 39.34
C LYS A 252 -7.59 -38.51 40.18
N GLU A 253 -8.76 -38.84 39.64
CA GLU A 253 -10.07 -38.26 39.99
C GLU A 253 -10.62 -38.45 41.42
N ASN A 254 -9.88 -39.05 42.37
CA ASN A 254 -10.49 -39.66 43.56
C ASN A 254 -10.37 -38.92 44.91
N ASP A 255 -9.60 -37.83 45.04
CA ASP A 255 -9.43 -37.09 46.31
C ASP A 255 -9.78 -35.60 46.20
N ALA A 256 -11.07 -35.31 46.01
CA ALA A 256 -11.65 -33.96 45.83
C ALA A 256 -11.56 -33.01 47.06
N GLN A 257 -10.63 -33.26 47.99
CA GLN A 257 -10.42 -32.48 49.21
C GLN A 257 -8.93 -32.21 49.58
N GLU A 258 -7.98 -32.57 48.72
CA GLU A 258 -6.53 -32.28 48.92
C GLU A 258 -5.98 -31.17 47.97
N LEU A 259 -6.83 -30.64 47.08
CA LEU A 259 -6.48 -29.90 45.86
C LEU A 259 -6.25 -28.38 46.03
N GLY A 260 -5.03 -28.01 46.45
CA GLY A 260 -4.34 -26.79 45.97
C GLY A 260 -4.94 -25.41 46.30
N ILE A 261 -4.62 -24.43 45.43
CA ILE A 261 -5.15 -23.06 45.45
C ILE A 261 -6.32 -23.01 44.45
N THR A 262 -7.44 -22.35 44.80
CA THR A 262 -8.50 -22.14 43.80
C THR A 262 -8.07 -21.15 42.72
N THR A 263 -8.65 -21.27 41.52
CA THR A 263 -8.35 -20.35 40.40
C THR A 263 -8.72 -18.90 40.73
N GLN A 264 -9.77 -18.68 41.54
CA GLN A 264 -10.15 -17.36 42.03
C GLN A 264 -9.10 -16.77 42.98
N GLU A 265 -8.61 -17.52 43.97
CA GLU A 265 -7.56 -17.03 44.88
C GLU A 265 -6.26 -16.71 44.13
N ALA A 266 -5.89 -17.53 43.15
CA ALA A 266 -4.74 -17.25 42.28
C ALA A 266 -4.92 -15.96 41.46
N ILE A 267 -6.13 -15.66 41.01
CA ILE A 267 -6.50 -14.39 40.37
C ILE A 267 -6.37 -13.22 41.37
N GLU A 268 -6.94 -13.34 42.57
CA GLU A 268 -6.88 -12.30 43.62
C GLU A 268 -5.43 -11.97 44.02
N PHE A 269 -4.59 -12.98 44.20
CA PHE A 269 -3.16 -12.80 44.52
C PHE A 269 -2.38 -12.12 43.38
N LEU A 270 -2.63 -12.47 42.13
CA LEU A 270 -1.99 -11.83 40.96
C LEU A 270 -2.47 -10.40 40.76
N LEU A 271 -3.76 -10.10 40.99
CA LEU A 271 -4.32 -8.76 40.95
C LEU A 271 -3.75 -7.86 42.05
N TRP A 272 -3.53 -8.39 43.26
CA TRP A 272 -2.86 -7.65 44.34
C TRP A 272 -1.39 -7.35 44.00
N ASN A 273 -0.64 -8.35 43.49
CA ASN A 273 0.74 -8.12 43.05
C ASN A 273 0.83 -7.09 41.92
N PHE A 274 -0.12 -7.14 40.97
CA PHE A 274 -0.26 -6.16 39.89
C PHE A 274 -0.52 -4.75 40.41
N GLY A 275 -1.46 -4.55 41.35
CA GLY A 275 -1.75 -3.25 41.94
C GLY A 275 -0.53 -2.62 42.63
N GLU A 276 0.23 -3.41 43.38
CA GLU A 276 1.48 -2.96 44.02
C GLU A 276 2.61 -2.72 43.02
N ALA A 277 2.75 -3.55 41.98
CA ALA A 277 3.70 -3.30 40.89
C ALA A 277 3.38 -2.01 40.15
N ASN A 278 2.10 -1.75 39.84
CA ASN A 278 1.65 -0.53 39.20
C ASN A 278 1.98 0.70 40.08
N ARG A 279 1.65 0.65 41.38
CA ARG A 279 2.01 1.70 42.37
C ARG A 279 3.50 2.01 42.41
N LEU A 280 4.37 0.99 42.36
CA LEU A 280 5.82 1.18 42.29
C LEU A 280 6.26 1.85 40.97
N TRP A 281 5.68 1.43 39.84
CA TRP A 281 6.01 1.96 38.51
C TRP A 281 5.52 3.40 38.29
N ILE A 282 4.34 3.76 38.82
CA ILE A 282 3.86 5.14 38.90
C ILE A 282 4.77 5.98 39.79
N ARG A 283 5.26 5.43 40.92
CA ARG A 283 6.18 6.15 41.83
C ARG A 283 7.49 6.56 41.17
N MET A 284 7.96 5.85 40.14
CA MET A 284 9.12 6.28 39.33
C MET A 284 8.90 7.66 38.68
N GLN A 285 7.65 8.07 38.45
CA GLN A 285 7.33 9.36 37.83
C GLN A 285 7.58 10.57 38.73
N TYR A 286 7.63 10.35 40.05
CA TYR A 286 7.77 11.39 41.07
C TYR A 286 9.20 11.50 41.64
N ASP A 287 10.18 10.83 41.03
CA ASP A 287 11.59 10.99 41.38
C ASP A 287 12.10 12.39 40.96
N ALA A 288 12.04 13.34 41.90
CA ALA A 288 12.44 14.73 41.68
C ALA A 288 13.93 14.91 41.35
N SER A 289 14.78 13.89 41.52
CA SER A 289 16.21 13.97 41.20
C SER A 289 16.53 13.87 39.71
N LYS A 290 15.57 13.42 38.88
CA LYS A 290 15.77 13.18 37.43
C LYS A 290 14.84 14.05 36.58
N GLU A 291 15.27 14.36 35.37
CA GLU A 291 14.45 15.03 34.36
C GLU A 291 13.32 14.12 33.86
N ARG A 292 12.13 14.70 33.59
CA ARG A 292 10.93 13.96 33.20
C ARG A 292 11.17 12.98 32.03
N PHE A 293 11.80 13.43 30.95
CA PHE A 293 12.11 12.60 29.78
C PHE A 293 12.94 11.35 30.13
N LYS A 294 13.95 11.50 31.01
CA LYS A 294 14.78 10.38 31.48
C LYS A 294 13.95 9.40 32.32
N ARG A 295 13.03 9.89 33.17
CA ARG A 295 12.10 9.03 33.93
C ARG A 295 11.13 8.29 33.03
N ASP A 296 10.53 8.97 32.04
CA ASP A 296 9.62 8.35 31.06
C ASP A 296 10.36 7.25 30.27
N GLN A 297 11.60 7.50 29.85
CA GLN A 297 12.45 6.50 29.17
C GLN A 297 12.86 5.34 30.08
N GLU A 298 13.19 5.58 31.35
CA GLU A 298 13.46 4.53 32.34
C GLU A 298 12.22 3.68 32.63
N ARG A 299 11.05 4.30 32.77
CA ARG A 299 9.77 3.61 33.01
C ARG A 299 9.42 2.67 31.86
N ARG A 300 9.64 3.09 30.60
CA ARG A 300 9.43 2.24 29.41
C ARG A 300 10.35 1.02 29.35
N GLN A 301 11.49 1.04 30.05
CA GLN A 301 12.38 -0.13 30.12
C GLN A 301 11.90 -1.20 31.12
N VAL A 302 10.94 -0.86 32.00
CA VAL A 302 10.51 -1.71 33.14
C VAL A 302 9.02 -2.06 33.08
N GLU A 303 8.24 -1.41 32.21
CA GLU A 303 6.79 -1.64 32.03
C GLU A 303 6.43 -3.11 31.78
N THR A 304 7.30 -3.84 31.07
CA THR A 304 7.18 -5.29 30.84
C THR A 304 7.09 -6.14 32.11
N LEU A 305 7.65 -5.68 33.25
CA LEU A 305 7.52 -6.37 34.54
C LEU A 305 6.14 -6.18 35.17
N VAL A 306 5.45 -5.06 34.86
CA VAL A 306 4.06 -4.84 35.29
C VAL A 306 3.12 -5.65 34.41
N GLY A 307 3.29 -5.57 33.09
CA GLY A 307 2.53 -6.35 32.10
C GLY A 307 2.69 -7.87 32.24
N LEU A 308 3.81 -8.35 32.79
CA LEU A 308 4.04 -9.77 33.09
C LEU A 308 2.89 -10.37 33.91
N ASN A 309 2.35 -9.64 34.89
CA ASN A 309 1.25 -10.09 35.76
C ASN A 309 -0.05 -10.32 34.96
N ILE A 310 -0.38 -9.40 34.04
CA ILE A 310 -1.54 -9.54 33.14
C ILE A 310 -1.32 -10.74 32.20
N SER A 311 -0.11 -10.88 31.64
CA SER A 311 0.23 -12.04 30.79
C SER A 311 0.15 -13.38 31.54
N THR A 312 0.35 -13.41 32.86
CA THR A 312 0.19 -14.63 33.67
C THR A 312 -1.27 -14.91 34.02
N LEU A 313 -2.07 -13.88 34.31
CA LEU A 313 -3.53 -14.03 34.49
C LEU A 313 -4.16 -14.67 33.23
N ALA A 314 -3.85 -14.14 32.05
CA ALA A 314 -4.38 -14.63 30.78
C ALA A 314 -3.92 -16.05 30.37
N ARG A 315 -3.00 -16.67 31.12
CA ARG A 315 -2.50 -18.04 30.90
C ARG A 315 -2.88 -19.02 32.01
N LEU A 316 -3.80 -18.65 32.90
CA LEU A 316 -4.36 -19.57 33.90
C LEU A 316 -5.36 -20.52 33.23
N SER A 317 -5.14 -21.84 33.37
CA SER A 317 -5.89 -22.92 32.71
C SER A 317 -7.33 -23.15 33.21
N GLY A 318 -7.89 -22.21 33.99
CA GLY A 318 -9.26 -22.25 34.50
C GLY A 318 -9.94 -20.88 34.55
N LEU A 319 -9.49 -19.93 33.72
CA LEU A 319 -10.07 -18.60 33.61
C LEU A 319 -11.23 -18.63 32.61
N ASN A 320 -12.46 -18.77 33.12
CA ASN A 320 -13.69 -18.73 32.32
C ASN A 320 -14.10 -17.29 32.01
N VAL A 321 -14.83 -17.06 30.91
CA VAL A 321 -15.29 -15.71 30.51
C VAL A 321 -16.13 -15.02 31.59
N THR A 322 -16.91 -15.81 32.35
CA THR A 322 -17.71 -15.34 33.49
C THR A 322 -16.83 -14.87 34.67
N LEU A 323 -15.69 -15.51 34.93
CA LEU A 323 -14.73 -15.05 35.94
C LEU A 323 -13.96 -13.81 35.44
N TYR A 324 -13.70 -13.75 34.13
CA TYR A 324 -13.07 -12.59 33.51
C TYR A 324 -13.96 -11.33 33.63
N SER A 325 -15.21 -11.39 33.17
CA SER A 325 -16.14 -10.25 33.22
C SER A 325 -16.54 -9.84 34.65
N ASN A 326 -16.77 -10.78 35.57
CA ASN A 326 -17.23 -10.42 36.93
C ASN A 326 -16.10 -10.01 37.90
N ILE A 327 -14.87 -10.50 37.71
CA ILE A 327 -13.79 -10.32 38.71
C ILE A 327 -12.53 -9.67 38.09
N VAL A 328 -11.98 -10.27 37.03
CA VAL A 328 -10.67 -9.85 36.50
C VAL A 328 -10.75 -8.49 35.81
N PHE A 329 -11.69 -8.32 34.89
CA PHE A 329 -11.82 -7.10 34.09
C PHE A 329 -12.21 -5.88 34.95
N PRO A 330 -13.20 -5.94 35.87
CA PRO A 330 -13.53 -4.81 36.74
C PRO A 330 -12.37 -4.39 37.64
N ALA A 331 -11.61 -5.35 38.18
CA ALA A 331 -10.44 -5.06 38.99
C ALA A 331 -9.31 -4.38 38.19
N LEU A 332 -8.98 -4.89 37.00
CA LEU A 332 -8.00 -4.26 36.10
C LEU A 332 -8.46 -2.86 35.66
N SER A 333 -9.72 -2.72 35.25
CA SER A 333 -10.36 -1.46 34.88
C SER A 333 -10.28 -0.41 36.00
N GLN A 334 -10.54 -0.80 37.25
CA GLN A 334 -10.41 0.08 38.42
C GLN A 334 -8.96 0.52 38.66
N GLN A 335 -7.98 -0.38 38.54
CA GLN A 335 -6.56 -0.04 38.69
C GLN A 335 -6.07 0.90 37.56
N ILE A 336 -6.54 0.70 36.33
CA ILE A 336 -6.21 1.57 35.19
C ILE A 336 -6.85 2.96 35.37
N CYS A 337 -8.13 3.04 35.74
CA CYS A 337 -8.78 4.33 35.99
C CYS A 337 -8.11 5.12 37.14
N SER A 338 -7.70 4.44 38.22
CA SER A 338 -7.18 5.08 39.43
C SER A 338 -5.68 5.43 39.43
N CYS A 339 -4.90 4.99 38.43
CA CYS A 339 -3.46 5.26 38.41
C CYS A 339 -3.07 6.71 38.09
N HIS A 340 -3.98 7.47 37.46
CA HIS A 340 -3.85 8.89 37.10
C HIS A 340 -2.57 9.31 36.34
N ASP A 341 -1.85 8.38 35.72
CA ASP A 341 -0.69 8.62 34.87
C ASP A 341 -0.97 8.15 33.43
N PRO A 342 -0.85 9.00 32.40
CA PRO A 342 -1.29 8.66 31.04
C PRO A 342 -0.43 7.55 30.41
N MET A 343 0.88 7.51 30.70
CA MET A 343 1.75 6.45 30.18
C MET A 343 1.39 5.08 30.76
N ALA A 344 1.02 5.04 32.05
CA ALA A 344 0.52 3.82 32.67
C ALA A 344 -0.85 3.41 32.12
N GLN A 345 -1.77 4.36 31.92
CA GLN A 345 -3.08 4.08 31.33
C GLN A 345 -2.98 3.52 29.90
N GLU A 346 -2.13 4.11 29.06
CA GLU A 346 -1.89 3.68 27.68
C GLU A 346 -1.36 2.25 27.61
N TYR A 347 -0.24 1.99 28.27
CA TYR A 347 0.42 0.67 28.25
C TYR A 347 -0.43 -0.43 28.91
N LEU A 348 -1.14 -0.14 30.00
CA LEU A 348 -1.93 -1.15 30.69
C LEU A 348 -3.23 -1.49 29.96
N ALA A 349 -3.87 -0.53 29.29
CA ALA A 349 -5.02 -0.80 28.43
C ALA A 349 -4.61 -1.63 27.20
N ASP A 350 -3.49 -1.30 26.55
CA ASP A 350 -2.91 -2.09 25.47
C ASP A 350 -2.50 -3.51 25.94
N CYS A 351 -1.89 -3.65 27.12
CA CYS A 351 -1.61 -4.97 27.70
C CYS A 351 -2.86 -5.82 27.91
N VAL A 352 -4.01 -5.23 28.28
CA VAL A 352 -5.28 -5.98 28.35
C VAL A 352 -5.70 -6.43 26.96
N VAL A 353 -5.65 -5.55 25.95
CA VAL A 353 -6.00 -5.85 24.54
C VAL A 353 -5.05 -6.87 23.89
N GLN A 354 -3.82 -7.01 24.37
CA GLN A 354 -2.85 -7.99 23.83
C GLN A 354 -2.80 -9.32 24.60
N ALA A 355 -3.14 -9.35 25.88
CA ALA A 355 -2.93 -10.54 26.71
C ALA A 355 -4.07 -11.57 26.66
N PHE A 356 -5.33 -11.13 26.65
CA PHE A 356 -6.50 -12.02 26.80
C PHE A 356 -7.06 -12.50 25.44
N PRO A 357 -7.70 -13.69 25.34
CA PRO A 357 -8.43 -14.14 24.15
C PRO A 357 -9.51 -13.18 23.62
N ASP A 358 -9.82 -13.27 22.32
CA ASP A 358 -10.75 -12.36 21.63
C ASP A 358 -12.19 -12.52 22.13
N GLU A 359 -12.59 -13.75 22.45
CA GLU A 359 -13.91 -14.12 22.97
C GLU A 359 -14.24 -13.38 24.27
N TYR A 360 -13.22 -13.08 25.09
CA TYR A 360 -13.39 -12.35 26.34
C TYR A 360 -13.61 -10.86 26.06
N HIS A 361 -12.91 -10.29 25.07
CA HIS A 361 -13.08 -8.90 24.65
C HIS A 361 -14.43 -8.65 23.98
N LEU A 362 -15.00 -9.65 23.27
CA LEU A 362 -16.34 -9.54 22.69
C LEU A 362 -17.41 -9.38 23.78
N GLN A 363 -17.34 -10.16 24.87
CA GLN A 363 -18.31 -10.07 25.96
C GLN A 363 -18.13 -8.80 26.83
N THR A 364 -16.89 -8.36 27.09
CA THR A 364 -16.63 -7.17 27.91
C THR A 364 -16.48 -5.87 27.10
N LEU A 365 -16.88 -5.82 25.82
CA LEU A 365 -16.58 -4.69 24.93
C LEU A 365 -17.17 -3.36 25.42
N SER A 366 -18.41 -3.36 25.92
CA SER A 366 -19.07 -2.18 26.50
C SER A 366 -18.38 -1.70 27.79
N GLU A 367 -17.95 -2.62 28.64
CA GLU A 367 -17.20 -2.34 29.87
C GLU A 367 -15.81 -1.78 29.56
N PHE A 368 -15.17 -2.26 28.49
CA PHE A 368 -13.90 -1.77 27.99
C PHE A 368 -14.00 -0.37 27.37
N LEU A 369 -15.03 -0.11 26.56
CA LEU A 369 -15.25 1.22 25.96
C LEU A 369 -15.67 2.26 27.02
N THR A 370 -16.45 1.87 28.03
CA THR A 370 -16.76 2.76 29.18
C THR A 370 -15.60 2.92 30.16
N MET A 371 -14.61 2.02 30.17
CA MET A 371 -13.30 2.25 30.78
C MET A 371 -12.49 3.28 29.98
N CYS A 372 -12.45 3.17 28.64
CA CYS A 372 -11.79 4.14 27.76
C CYS A 372 -12.32 5.57 27.93
N MET A 373 -13.63 5.74 28.17
CA MET A 373 -14.25 7.04 28.49
C MET A 373 -13.75 7.70 29.78
N LYS A 374 -13.11 6.96 30.68
CA LYS A 374 -12.60 7.43 31.99
C LYS A 374 -11.08 7.71 32.00
N LEU A 375 -10.41 7.49 30.87
CA LEU A 375 -8.96 7.72 30.75
C LEU A 375 -8.66 9.22 30.67
N ILE A 376 -7.45 9.60 31.09
CA ILE A 376 -7.00 11.00 31.13
C ILE A 376 -6.64 11.48 29.71
N PRO A 377 -6.90 12.77 29.35
CA PRO A 377 -6.45 13.35 28.09
C PRO A 377 -4.92 13.25 27.94
N GLY A 378 -4.49 12.73 26.79
CA GLY A 378 -3.07 12.45 26.48
C GLY A 378 -2.69 10.97 26.48
N VAL A 379 -3.66 10.06 26.65
CA VAL A 379 -3.51 8.62 26.35
C VAL A 379 -3.74 8.39 24.86
N SER A 380 -2.84 7.66 24.16
CA SER A 380 -3.04 7.43 22.72
C SER A 380 -4.11 6.38 22.41
N ILE A 381 -5.36 6.85 22.27
CA ILE A 381 -6.56 6.04 21.93
C ILE A 381 -6.33 5.20 20.66
N ARG A 382 -5.50 5.71 19.74
CA ARG A 382 -5.04 5.02 18.54
C ARG A 382 -4.45 3.64 18.82
N GLN A 383 -3.58 3.49 19.82
CA GLN A 383 -2.97 2.19 20.13
C GLN A 383 -4.02 1.24 20.73
N ILE A 384 -4.86 1.75 21.64
CA ILE A 384 -5.87 0.95 22.36
C ILE A 384 -7.01 0.50 21.44
N ILE A 385 -7.78 1.44 20.87
CA ILE A 385 -8.96 1.14 20.04
C ILE A 385 -8.54 0.66 18.65
N GLY A 386 -7.48 1.23 18.07
CA GLY A 386 -6.95 0.77 16.79
C GLY A 386 -6.35 -0.63 16.89
N GLY A 387 -5.60 -0.93 17.96
CA GLY A 387 -5.10 -2.28 18.24
C GLY A 387 -6.22 -3.31 18.42
N LEU A 388 -7.28 -2.94 19.15
CA LEU A 388 -8.47 -3.80 19.32
C LEU A 388 -9.21 -4.04 18.00
N ALA A 389 -9.42 -2.99 17.19
CA ALA A 389 -10.05 -3.10 15.88
C ALA A 389 -9.20 -3.93 14.89
N ASP A 390 -7.89 -3.67 14.80
CA ASP A 390 -6.93 -4.45 14.00
C ASP A 390 -6.85 -5.92 14.44
N ARG A 391 -7.16 -6.21 15.71
CA ARG A 391 -7.21 -7.57 16.25
C ARG A 391 -8.52 -8.27 15.88
N PHE A 392 -9.67 -7.66 16.12
CA PHE A 392 -10.94 -8.19 15.65
C PHE A 392 -10.98 -8.36 14.13
N ALA A 393 -10.37 -7.45 13.36
CA ALA A 393 -10.20 -7.57 11.91
C ALA A 393 -9.39 -8.81 11.48
N LYS A 394 -8.48 -9.31 12.34
CA LYS A 394 -7.78 -10.59 12.15
C LYS A 394 -8.66 -11.76 12.59
N PHE A 395 -9.32 -11.68 13.75
CA PHE A 395 -10.23 -12.71 14.27
C PHE A 395 -11.36 -13.05 13.28
N SER A 396 -12.03 -12.04 12.71
CA SER A 396 -13.03 -12.18 11.64
C SER A 396 -12.47 -12.69 10.31
N SER A 397 -11.14 -12.70 10.11
CA SER A 397 -10.50 -13.28 8.93
C SER A 397 -10.11 -14.76 9.08
N MET A 398 -10.08 -15.29 10.31
CA MET A 398 -9.63 -16.66 10.59
C MET A 398 -10.68 -17.74 10.32
N SER A 399 -11.97 -17.45 10.52
CA SER A 399 -13.05 -18.43 10.29
C SER A 399 -14.39 -17.76 9.98
N THR A 400 -15.37 -18.55 9.54
CA THR A 400 -16.77 -18.12 9.41
C THR A 400 -17.54 -18.14 10.73
N GLU A 401 -17.09 -18.90 11.72
CA GLU A 401 -17.73 -19.00 13.04
C GLU A 401 -17.37 -17.78 13.92
N SER A 402 -16.10 -17.36 13.87
CA SER A 402 -15.64 -16.10 14.50
C SER A 402 -16.31 -14.84 13.94
N ARG A 403 -16.85 -14.88 12.70
CA ARG A 403 -17.72 -13.80 12.18
C ARG A 403 -19.08 -13.78 12.86
N LYS A 404 -19.75 -14.93 12.96
CA LYS A 404 -21.06 -15.05 13.62
C LYS A 404 -21.02 -14.57 15.06
N LEU A 405 -19.98 -14.92 15.82
CA LEU A 405 -19.80 -14.42 17.20
C LEU A 405 -19.66 -12.89 17.26
N VAL A 406 -19.02 -12.26 16.28
CA VAL A 406 -18.88 -10.79 16.17
C VAL A 406 -20.20 -10.13 15.74
N GLU A 407 -21.00 -10.80 14.91
CA GLU A 407 -22.37 -10.41 14.54
C GLU A 407 -23.33 -10.50 15.75
N GLU A 408 -23.36 -11.65 16.43
CA GLU A 408 -24.19 -11.95 17.61
C GLU A 408 -23.90 -11.02 18.79
N CYS A 409 -22.64 -10.67 19.05
CA CYS A 409 -22.27 -9.68 20.06
C CYS A 409 -22.54 -8.22 19.65
N GLY A 410 -23.03 -7.95 18.44
CA GLY A 410 -23.45 -6.61 17.99
C GLY A 410 -22.36 -5.55 18.02
N THR A 411 -21.10 -5.96 17.87
CA THR A 411 -19.90 -5.17 18.24
C THR A 411 -19.83 -3.78 17.60
N PHE A 412 -20.24 -3.63 16.33
CA PHE A 412 -20.26 -2.33 15.66
C PHE A 412 -21.12 -1.30 16.41
N SER A 413 -22.30 -1.71 16.91
CA SER A 413 -23.20 -0.82 17.66
C SER A 413 -22.64 -0.36 19.01
N ALA A 414 -21.69 -1.12 19.58
CA ALA A 414 -20.96 -0.71 20.78
C ALA A 414 -19.92 0.37 20.43
N PHE A 415 -19.14 0.17 19.36
CA PHE A 415 -18.22 1.20 18.86
C PHE A 415 -18.97 2.48 18.44
N GLU A 416 -20.03 2.38 17.65
CA GLU A 416 -20.87 3.50 17.21
C GLU A 416 -21.40 4.34 18.39
N ARG A 417 -21.91 3.68 19.44
CA ARG A 417 -22.45 4.34 20.63
C ARG A 417 -21.38 5.03 21.48
N HIS A 418 -20.21 4.41 21.65
CA HIS A 418 -19.21 4.88 22.61
C HIS A 418 -18.09 5.73 21.98
N LEU A 419 -17.76 5.55 20.71
CA LEU A 419 -16.67 6.29 20.04
C LEU A 419 -16.87 7.83 20.09
N PRO A 420 -18.06 8.41 19.83
CA PRO A 420 -18.25 9.86 19.94
C PRO A 420 -18.06 10.37 21.38
N SER A 421 -18.46 9.59 22.38
CA SER A 421 -18.27 9.91 23.80
C SER A 421 -16.80 9.82 24.24
N ILE A 422 -16.04 8.86 23.69
CA ILE A 422 -14.60 8.72 23.91
C ILE A 422 -13.83 9.89 23.26
N LEU A 423 -14.16 10.25 22.02
CA LEU A 423 -13.53 11.37 21.32
C LEU A 423 -13.79 12.70 22.03
N SER A 424 -15.04 12.95 22.47
CA SER A 424 -15.40 14.17 23.19
C SER A 424 -14.84 14.26 24.61
N SER A 425 -14.65 13.14 25.33
CA SER A 425 -13.99 13.16 26.65
C SER A 425 -12.49 13.46 26.58
N GLN A 426 -11.85 13.20 25.44
CA GLN A 426 -10.41 13.34 25.23
C GLN A 426 -10.02 14.63 24.47
N GLY A 427 -10.97 15.20 23.72
CA GLY A 427 -11.05 16.63 23.37
C GLY A 427 -9.76 17.24 22.82
N ASN A 428 -9.10 18.06 23.63
CA ASN A 428 -7.95 18.90 23.21
C ASN A 428 -6.61 18.13 23.08
N SER A 429 -6.58 16.82 23.35
CA SER A 429 -5.33 16.03 23.37
C SER A 429 -5.13 15.12 22.15
N LEU A 430 -6.18 14.91 21.35
CA LEU A 430 -6.13 14.08 20.15
C LEU A 430 -5.69 14.89 18.93
N SER A 431 -4.78 14.33 18.13
CA SER A 431 -4.54 14.84 16.78
C SER A 431 -5.61 14.35 15.82
N LEU A 432 -5.91 15.12 14.76
CA LEU A 432 -6.79 14.68 13.68
C LEU A 432 -6.28 13.39 13.03
N LEU A 433 -4.96 13.24 12.92
CA LEU A 433 -4.27 12.02 12.46
C LEU A 433 -4.67 10.78 13.28
N ASP A 434 -4.71 10.89 14.61
CA ASP A 434 -5.04 9.75 15.47
C ASP A 434 -6.51 9.34 15.30
N VAL A 435 -7.44 10.30 15.21
CA VAL A 435 -8.87 10.04 14.94
C VAL A 435 -9.09 9.40 13.57
N LEU A 436 -8.46 9.93 12.52
CA LEU A 436 -8.53 9.32 11.18
C LEU A 436 -7.91 7.92 11.16
N SER A 437 -6.89 7.66 11.97
CA SER A 437 -6.26 6.34 12.05
C SER A 437 -7.12 5.30 12.80
N THR A 438 -7.83 5.67 13.86
CA THR A 438 -8.79 4.76 14.52
C THR A 438 -9.97 4.44 13.61
N LEU A 439 -10.49 5.44 12.89
CA LEU A 439 -11.54 5.25 11.88
C LEU A 439 -11.08 4.35 10.72
N LEU A 440 -9.81 4.40 10.31
CA LEU A 440 -9.25 3.47 9.32
C LEU A 440 -9.21 2.03 9.83
N SER A 441 -8.71 1.78 11.05
CA SER A 441 -8.73 0.43 11.65
C SER A 441 -10.15 -0.09 11.88
N LEU A 442 -11.10 0.77 12.27
CA LEU A 442 -12.52 0.41 12.41
C LEU A 442 -13.17 0.09 11.05
N THR A 443 -12.79 0.79 9.98
CA THR A 443 -13.28 0.50 8.61
C THR A 443 -12.70 -0.82 8.09
N GLN A 444 -11.43 -1.12 8.36
CA GLN A 444 -10.81 -2.41 8.01
C GLN A 444 -11.37 -3.58 8.84
N PHE A 445 -11.84 -3.31 10.06
CA PHE A 445 -12.62 -4.25 10.85
C PHE A 445 -14.02 -4.49 10.25
N THR A 446 -14.82 -3.44 10.01
CA THR A 446 -16.20 -3.61 9.52
C THR A 446 -16.26 -4.27 8.14
N LEU A 447 -15.34 -3.95 7.23
CA LEU A 447 -15.23 -4.62 5.93
C LEU A 447 -15.06 -6.15 6.03
N LYS A 448 -14.30 -6.63 7.03
CA LYS A 448 -13.99 -8.05 7.22
C LYS A 448 -15.00 -8.79 8.10
N ALA A 449 -15.61 -8.08 9.04
CA ALA A 449 -16.63 -8.62 9.94
C ALA A 449 -18.02 -8.67 9.30
N TYR A 450 -18.42 -7.62 8.59
CA TYR A 450 -19.79 -7.41 8.07
C TYR A 450 -19.81 -7.24 6.53
N PRO A 451 -19.39 -8.25 5.74
CA PRO A 451 -19.23 -8.14 4.28
C PRO A 451 -20.58 -8.02 3.55
N GLY A 452 -21.11 -6.80 3.47
CA GLY A 452 -22.34 -6.46 2.75
C GLY A 452 -23.15 -5.31 3.38
N GLN A 453 -22.91 -4.97 4.65
CA GLN A 453 -23.61 -3.89 5.35
C GLN A 453 -22.94 -2.53 5.08
N VAL A 454 -23.30 -1.92 3.95
CA VAL A 454 -22.75 -0.64 3.49
C VAL A 454 -23.03 0.51 4.46
N ASP A 455 -24.16 0.48 5.17
CA ASP A 455 -24.61 1.54 6.07
C ASP A 455 -23.63 1.80 7.22
N TYR A 456 -23.02 0.75 7.78
CA TYR A 456 -22.02 0.86 8.85
C TYR A 456 -20.76 1.61 8.39
N ILE A 457 -20.34 1.42 7.14
CA ILE A 457 -19.23 2.17 6.55
C ILE A 457 -19.67 3.61 6.24
N ASN A 458 -20.90 3.80 5.75
CA ASN A 458 -21.44 5.13 5.52
C ASN A 458 -21.48 5.98 6.82
N VAL A 459 -21.79 5.36 7.96
CA VAL A 459 -21.70 5.96 9.31
C VAL A 459 -20.24 6.31 9.68
N LEU A 460 -19.29 5.40 9.49
CA LEU A 460 -17.85 5.69 9.76
C LEU A 460 -17.30 6.82 8.88
N LEU A 461 -17.71 6.90 7.61
CA LEU A 461 -17.37 8.02 6.72
C LEU A 461 -18.03 9.33 7.18
N GLY A 462 -19.25 9.27 7.73
CA GLY A 462 -19.92 10.41 8.38
C GLY A 462 -19.12 10.94 9.57
N PHE A 463 -18.68 10.07 10.48
CA PHE A 463 -17.82 10.46 11.60
C PHE A 463 -16.48 11.05 11.15
N ALA A 464 -15.91 10.59 10.03
CA ALA A 464 -14.72 11.20 9.44
C ALA A 464 -14.98 12.64 8.94
N ILE A 465 -16.10 12.86 8.24
CA ILE A 465 -16.50 14.19 7.74
C ILE A 465 -16.74 15.17 8.89
N ASP A 466 -17.45 14.75 9.94
CA ASP A 466 -17.73 15.63 11.07
C ASP A 466 -16.47 15.90 11.91
N SER A 467 -15.57 14.92 12.05
CA SER A 467 -14.23 15.13 12.64
C SER A 467 -13.41 16.15 11.85
N LEU A 468 -13.45 16.10 10.51
CA LEU A 468 -12.77 17.07 9.63
C LEU A 468 -13.37 18.47 9.77
N ARG A 469 -14.71 18.60 9.76
CA ARG A 469 -15.41 19.89 9.96
C ARG A 469 -15.10 20.52 11.32
N SER A 470 -15.07 19.71 12.38
CA SER A 470 -14.70 20.17 13.73
C SER A 470 -13.21 20.55 13.81
N GLY A 471 -12.32 19.74 13.24
CA GLY A 471 -10.87 20.02 13.22
C GLY A 471 -10.51 21.30 12.46
N CYS A 472 -11.06 21.50 11.26
CA CYS A 472 -10.84 22.71 10.44
C CYS A 472 -11.41 24.00 11.08
N SER A 473 -12.29 23.88 12.08
CA SER A 473 -12.77 25.03 12.86
C SER A 473 -11.75 25.52 13.90
N ILE A 474 -10.74 24.70 14.23
CA ILE A 474 -9.66 25.03 15.18
C ILE A 474 -8.50 25.74 14.45
N THR A 475 -8.14 25.30 13.24
CA THR A 475 -7.04 25.91 12.46
C THR A 475 -7.31 27.36 12.07
N ARG A 476 -8.56 27.73 11.72
CA ARG A 476 -8.94 29.15 11.51
C ARG A 476 -8.64 30.03 12.73
N LYS A 477 -8.97 29.57 13.94
CA LYS A 477 -8.72 30.31 15.20
C LYS A 477 -7.24 30.42 15.57
N ALA A 478 -6.38 29.58 14.98
CA ALA A 478 -4.93 29.73 15.09
C ALA A 478 -4.41 30.79 14.09
N GLN A 479 -4.87 30.76 12.84
CA GLN A 479 -4.47 31.74 11.81
C GLN A 479 -4.92 33.17 12.15
N GLU A 480 -6.17 33.37 12.60
CA GLU A 480 -6.70 34.69 13.01
C GLU A 480 -5.92 35.35 14.16
N LYS A 481 -5.18 34.58 14.97
CA LYS A 481 -4.29 35.11 16.01
C LYS A 481 -2.87 35.42 15.53
N SER A 482 -2.50 34.98 14.33
CA SER A 482 -1.19 35.26 13.72
C SER A 482 -1.20 36.51 12.83
N SER A 483 -2.37 36.97 12.37
CA SER A 483 -2.53 38.09 11.43
C SER A 483 -2.73 39.47 12.09
N PHE A 484 -2.34 39.64 13.35
CA PHE A 484 -2.60 40.86 14.16
C PHE A 484 -1.44 41.87 14.21
N LEU A 485 -0.49 41.81 13.25
CA LEU A 485 0.65 42.74 13.15
C LEU A 485 0.99 43.15 11.70
N SER A 486 -0.02 43.57 10.92
CA SER A 486 0.18 44.44 9.75
C SER A 486 -1.14 45.06 9.29
N ASP A 487 -1.54 46.18 9.89
CA ASP A 487 -2.51 47.07 9.26
C ASP A 487 -1.83 47.77 8.07
N ASP A 488 -2.46 47.76 6.88
CA ASP A 488 -2.80 49.04 6.26
C ASP A 488 -3.85 48.94 5.13
N MET A 489 -4.58 50.04 5.01
CA MET A 489 -5.74 50.32 4.16
C MET A 489 -5.69 49.82 2.70
N ASN A 490 -6.74 49.11 2.26
CA ASN A 490 -7.67 49.66 1.26
C ASN A 490 -9.05 48.97 1.28
N ALA A 491 -10.12 49.72 1.00
CA ALA A 491 -11.50 49.22 0.99
C ALA A 491 -12.02 49.03 -0.45
N GLY A 492 -12.38 47.79 -0.82
CA GLY A 492 -12.94 47.45 -2.13
C GLY A 492 -14.00 46.36 -2.02
N SER A 493 -15.27 46.73 -1.92
CA SER A 493 -16.37 45.82 -1.66
C SER A 493 -16.75 44.94 -2.87
N THR A 494 -16.46 43.65 -2.79
CA THR A 494 -17.14 42.60 -3.58
C THR A 494 -17.49 41.42 -2.68
N GLN A 495 -18.70 40.87 -2.86
CA GLN A 495 -19.19 39.74 -2.07
C GLN A 495 -18.50 38.45 -2.49
N ARG A 496 -17.44 38.04 -1.77
CA ARG A 496 -16.91 36.67 -1.87
C ARG A 496 -17.93 35.70 -1.28
N SER A 497 -18.58 34.93 -2.15
CA SER A 497 -19.55 33.89 -1.78
C SER A 497 -18.88 32.74 -1.02
N LEU A 498 -19.67 31.94 -0.29
CA LEU A 498 -19.20 31.03 0.77
C LEU A 498 -18.37 29.81 0.31
N HIS A 499 -17.90 29.77 -0.95
CA HIS A 499 -17.10 28.66 -1.49
C HIS A 499 -15.60 28.91 -1.34
N SER A 500 -15.11 28.86 -0.10
CA SER A 500 -13.69 28.58 0.19
C SER A 500 -13.55 27.10 0.55
N SER A 501 -13.29 26.25 -0.45
CA SER A 501 -13.04 24.82 -0.26
C SER A 501 -11.76 24.62 0.56
N VAL A 502 -11.92 24.04 1.76
CA VAL A 502 -10.79 23.70 2.63
C VAL A 502 -10.10 22.47 2.05
N THR A 503 -9.09 22.72 1.23
CA THR A 503 -8.18 21.70 0.71
C THR A 503 -7.05 21.46 1.72
N LEU A 504 -6.68 20.20 1.91
CA LEU A 504 -5.60 19.82 2.82
C LEU A 504 -4.23 20.14 2.21
N GLU A 505 -3.25 20.44 3.08
CA GLU A 505 -1.88 20.73 2.66
C GLU A 505 -1.19 19.52 2.01
N GLU A 506 -0.29 19.78 1.06
CA GLU A 506 0.18 18.79 0.09
C GLU A 506 0.87 17.58 0.72
N GLY A 507 0.29 16.39 0.51
CA GLY A 507 0.87 15.15 1.00
C GLY A 507 0.91 15.05 2.53
N SER A 508 0.12 15.86 3.24
CA SER A 508 -0.16 15.74 4.67
C SER A 508 -0.52 14.28 5.05
N PRO A 509 -0.16 13.81 6.25
CA PRO A 509 -0.44 12.43 6.63
C PRO A 509 -1.95 12.16 6.76
N GLU A 510 -2.76 13.19 7.04
CA GLU A 510 -4.23 13.18 7.01
C GLU A 510 -4.77 12.89 5.61
N GLU A 511 -4.29 13.58 4.56
CA GLU A 511 -4.68 13.35 3.15
C GLU A 511 -4.46 11.88 2.76
N ARG A 512 -3.33 11.29 3.20
CA ARG A 512 -3.01 9.87 2.94
C ARG A 512 -3.89 8.89 3.73
N LEU A 513 -4.34 9.25 4.93
CA LEU A 513 -5.29 8.43 5.69
C LEU A 513 -6.69 8.49 5.08
N ILE A 514 -7.16 9.67 4.64
CA ILE A 514 -8.46 9.82 3.98
C ILE A 514 -8.49 9.04 2.66
N VAL A 515 -7.42 9.11 1.86
CA VAL A 515 -7.30 8.28 0.64
C VAL A 515 -7.35 6.79 0.97
N ARG A 516 -6.66 6.32 2.03
CA ARG A 516 -6.75 4.91 2.47
C ARG A 516 -8.12 4.52 3.02
N LEU A 517 -8.83 5.45 3.68
CA LEU A 517 -10.19 5.26 4.18
C LEU A 517 -11.17 5.09 3.01
N LEU A 518 -10.93 5.80 1.90
CA LEU A 518 -11.69 5.68 0.66
C LEU A 518 -11.28 4.47 -0.21
N THR A 519 -10.01 4.06 -0.26
CA THR A 519 -9.62 2.85 -1.04
C THR A 519 -9.90 1.54 -0.34
N SER A 520 -9.86 1.45 1.00
CA SER A 520 -10.09 0.17 1.69
C SER A 520 -11.45 -0.48 1.32
N PRO A 521 -12.58 0.26 1.24
CA PRO A 521 -13.83 -0.30 0.71
C PRO A 521 -13.78 -0.68 -0.77
N LEU A 522 -13.02 0.05 -1.60
CA LEU A 522 -12.87 -0.23 -3.04
C LEU A 522 -11.99 -1.45 -3.34
N GLU A 523 -11.18 -1.89 -2.37
CA GLU A 523 -10.34 -3.09 -2.47
C GLU A 523 -11.10 -4.37 -2.07
N GLU A 524 -11.97 -4.31 -1.05
CA GLU A 524 -12.72 -5.48 -0.56
C GLU A 524 -14.09 -5.67 -1.26
N TYR A 525 -14.81 -4.59 -1.61
CA TYR A 525 -16.10 -4.70 -2.29
C TYR A 525 -15.95 -5.05 -3.78
N ARG A 526 -16.10 -6.33 -4.11
CA ARG A 526 -16.11 -6.85 -5.50
C ARG A 526 -17.28 -6.37 -6.38
N SER A 527 -18.11 -5.43 -5.93
CA SER A 527 -19.27 -4.93 -6.68
C SER A 527 -19.44 -3.42 -6.55
N ILE A 528 -19.42 -2.74 -7.71
CA ILE A 528 -19.68 -1.30 -7.87
C ILE A 528 -21.02 -0.90 -7.25
N THR A 529 -22.05 -1.74 -7.39
CA THR A 529 -23.41 -1.45 -6.92
C THR A 529 -23.52 -1.41 -5.38
N MET A 530 -22.48 -1.83 -4.64
CA MET A 530 -22.37 -1.62 -3.19
C MET A 530 -21.55 -0.38 -2.83
N THR A 531 -20.48 -0.08 -3.55
CA THR A 531 -19.68 1.15 -3.32
C THR A 531 -20.49 2.42 -3.65
N LEU A 532 -21.33 2.38 -4.69
CA LEU A 532 -22.24 3.47 -5.08
C LEU A 532 -23.39 3.73 -4.08
N LYS A 533 -23.56 2.92 -3.03
CA LYS A 533 -24.53 3.19 -1.95
C LYS A 533 -23.96 4.05 -0.82
N LEU A 534 -22.66 4.32 -0.82
CA LEU A 534 -21.99 5.16 0.19
C LEU A 534 -22.30 6.65 -0.05
N GLY A 535 -23.42 7.15 0.44
CA GLY A 535 -23.82 8.57 0.30
C GLY A 535 -22.81 9.58 0.86
N ASN A 536 -21.99 9.19 1.84
CA ASN A 536 -20.92 10.01 2.41
C ASN A 536 -19.58 9.92 1.63
N PHE A 537 -19.53 9.19 0.51
CA PHE A 537 -18.31 9.05 -0.29
C PHE A 537 -18.00 10.33 -1.09
N SER A 538 -18.97 10.89 -1.83
CA SER A 538 -18.74 12.10 -2.64
C SER A 538 -18.49 13.35 -1.79
N THR A 539 -19.11 13.44 -0.61
CA THR A 539 -18.84 14.51 0.36
C THR A 539 -17.45 14.39 0.97
N LEU A 540 -16.95 13.20 1.32
CA LEU A 540 -15.57 13.04 1.79
C LEU A 540 -14.53 13.27 0.67
N LEU A 541 -14.82 12.82 -0.56
CA LEU A 541 -14.00 13.07 -1.75
C LEU A 541 -13.77 14.57 -1.99
N SER A 542 -14.76 15.41 -1.70
CA SER A 542 -14.70 16.87 -1.90
C SER A 542 -13.66 17.62 -1.04
N PHE A 543 -13.15 16.99 0.04
CA PHE A 543 -12.08 17.56 0.89
C PHE A 543 -10.66 17.28 0.38
N LEU A 544 -10.50 16.35 -0.57
CA LEU A 544 -9.19 16.02 -1.16
C LEU A 544 -8.80 17.01 -2.28
N ARG A 545 -7.49 17.20 -2.51
CA ARG A 545 -6.98 17.91 -3.70
C ARG A 545 -7.31 17.12 -4.99
N LEU A 546 -7.45 17.81 -6.12
CA LEU A 546 -7.88 17.21 -7.40
C LEU A 546 -7.04 15.99 -7.81
N GLU A 547 -5.71 16.04 -7.63
CA GLU A 547 -4.80 14.90 -7.86
C GLU A 547 -5.26 13.62 -7.13
N MET A 548 -5.60 13.75 -5.84
CA MET A 548 -5.97 12.63 -4.98
C MET A 548 -7.42 12.21 -5.22
N GLN A 549 -8.31 13.13 -5.61
CA GLN A 549 -9.64 12.79 -6.12
C GLN A 549 -9.55 11.94 -7.39
N ARG A 550 -8.71 12.35 -8.36
CA ARG A 550 -8.41 11.59 -9.59
C ARG A 550 -7.86 10.20 -9.26
N PHE A 551 -6.93 10.10 -8.31
CA PHE A 551 -6.37 8.82 -7.87
C PHE A 551 -7.42 7.87 -7.24
N VAL A 552 -8.30 8.38 -6.36
CA VAL A 552 -9.37 7.57 -5.74
C VAL A 552 -10.38 7.09 -6.78
N ALA A 553 -10.83 7.98 -7.68
CA ALA A 553 -11.74 7.62 -8.76
C ALA A 553 -11.11 6.62 -9.77
N ALA A 554 -9.82 6.74 -10.05
CA ALA A 554 -9.09 5.78 -10.88
C ALA A 554 -8.94 4.42 -10.19
N SER A 555 -8.74 4.41 -8.87
CA SER A 555 -8.66 3.18 -8.06
C SER A 555 -9.99 2.42 -8.05
N LEU A 556 -11.12 3.14 -7.98
CA LEU A 556 -12.47 2.56 -8.14
C LEU A 556 -12.57 1.83 -9.48
N LEU A 557 -12.30 2.50 -10.61
CA LEU A 557 -12.39 1.86 -11.92
C LEU A 557 -11.37 0.72 -12.14
N ARG A 558 -10.19 0.81 -11.53
CA ARG A 558 -9.13 -0.20 -11.65
C ARG A 558 -9.49 -1.51 -10.97
N ASN A 559 -10.02 -1.47 -9.75
CA ASN A 559 -10.26 -2.67 -8.94
C ASN A 559 -11.40 -3.53 -9.47
N HIS A 560 -12.34 -2.95 -10.23
CA HIS A 560 -13.49 -3.65 -10.80
C HIS A 560 -13.24 -4.20 -12.22
N ALA A 561 -11.97 -4.39 -12.62
CA ALA A 561 -11.58 -4.92 -13.93
C ALA A 561 -11.79 -6.44 -14.10
N GLU A 562 -12.23 -7.16 -13.06
CA GLU A 562 -12.61 -8.58 -13.15
C GLU A 562 -14.12 -8.70 -13.46
N TYR A 563 -14.43 -8.90 -14.74
CA TYR A 563 -15.74 -8.67 -15.32
C TYR A 563 -16.89 -9.53 -14.77
N ARG A 564 -17.90 -8.85 -14.20
CA ARG A 564 -19.30 -9.03 -14.61
C ARG A 564 -19.90 -7.66 -14.92
N PRO A 565 -20.70 -7.51 -15.97
CA PRO A 565 -21.46 -6.28 -16.16
C PRO A 565 -22.57 -6.22 -15.08
N CYS A 566 -22.80 -5.04 -14.51
CA CYS A 566 -23.48 -4.86 -13.22
C CYS A 566 -24.46 -3.67 -13.17
N ILE A 567 -24.54 -2.88 -14.24
CA ILE A 567 -25.25 -1.59 -14.27
C ILE A 567 -26.38 -1.68 -15.30
N GLY A 568 -27.62 -1.65 -14.81
CA GLY A 568 -28.85 -1.63 -15.61
C GLY A 568 -29.90 -0.70 -15.01
N ALA A 569 -29.46 0.50 -14.60
CA ALA A 569 -30.31 1.54 -14.03
C ALA A 569 -29.63 2.92 -14.15
N VAL A 570 -30.31 3.88 -14.78
CA VAL A 570 -29.79 5.25 -15.04
C VAL A 570 -29.28 5.93 -13.77
N GLU A 571 -30.02 5.86 -12.66
CA GLU A 571 -29.59 6.48 -11.39
C GLU A 571 -28.22 5.97 -10.89
N THR A 572 -27.91 4.69 -11.12
CA THR A 572 -26.63 4.11 -10.68
C THR A 572 -25.49 4.56 -11.59
N LEU A 573 -25.77 4.78 -12.87
CA LEU A 573 -24.82 5.37 -13.82
C LEU A 573 -24.56 6.85 -13.51
N GLU A 574 -25.58 7.63 -13.14
CA GLU A 574 -25.40 9.04 -12.76
C GLU A 574 -24.61 9.19 -11.45
N LYS A 575 -24.86 8.34 -10.44
CA LYS A 575 -24.06 8.28 -9.20
C LYS A 575 -22.60 7.86 -9.47
N LEU A 576 -22.37 6.95 -10.43
CA LEU A 576 -21.03 6.59 -10.89
C LEU A 576 -20.31 7.79 -11.53
N PHE A 577 -21.00 8.57 -12.37
CA PHE A 577 -20.45 9.80 -12.94
C PHE A 577 -20.26 10.93 -11.91
N GLU A 578 -21.03 10.98 -10.82
CA GLU A 578 -20.77 11.89 -9.69
C GLU A 578 -19.44 11.56 -9.03
N PHE A 579 -19.18 10.28 -8.71
CA PHE A 579 -17.95 9.84 -8.06
C PHE A 579 -16.71 9.97 -8.97
N ILE A 580 -16.90 9.80 -10.29
CA ILE A 580 -15.83 9.84 -11.29
C ILE A 580 -15.68 11.24 -11.93
N ARG A 581 -16.53 12.20 -11.53
CA ARG A 581 -16.49 13.61 -11.99
C ARG A 581 -15.09 14.23 -12.08
N PRO A 582 -14.14 14.03 -11.13
CA PRO A 582 -12.79 14.60 -11.18
C PRO A 582 -11.88 14.03 -12.28
N LEU A 583 -12.22 12.85 -12.83
CA LEU A 583 -11.57 12.24 -14.00
C LEU A 583 -12.23 12.63 -15.33
N VAL A 584 -13.52 12.97 -15.29
CA VAL A 584 -14.28 13.37 -16.47
C VAL A 584 -14.07 14.85 -16.75
N GLU A 585 -14.52 15.76 -15.88
CA GLU A 585 -14.59 17.21 -16.17
C GLU A 585 -13.18 17.85 -16.23
N GLU A 586 -12.92 18.68 -17.25
CA GLU A 586 -11.66 19.46 -17.31
C GLU A 586 -11.61 20.51 -16.20
N SER A 587 -10.45 20.65 -15.56
CA SER A 587 -10.24 21.66 -14.53
C SER A 587 -9.72 22.96 -15.16
N PRO A 588 -10.16 24.14 -14.69
CA PRO A 588 -9.87 25.42 -15.36
C PRO A 588 -8.39 25.86 -15.34
N GLY A 589 -7.49 25.09 -14.72
CA GLY A 589 -6.04 25.29 -14.84
C GLY A 589 -5.40 24.53 -16.01
N GLU A 590 -6.01 23.44 -16.51
CA GLU A 590 -5.47 22.64 -17.61
C GLU A 590 -5.48 23.43 -18.94
N THR A 591 -6.43 24.35 -19.11
CA THR A 591 -6.58 25.23 -20.28
C THR A 591 -5.39 26.17 -20.51
N GLU A 592 -4.75 26.69 -19.46
CA GLU A 592 -3.62 27.63 -19.62
C GLU A 592 -2.36 26.91 -20.11
N PHE A 593 -2.09 25.69 -19.62
CA PHE A 593 -0.98 24.85 -20.09
C PHE A 593 -1.16 24.41 -21.55
N ILE A 594 -2.38 24.08 -21.97
CA ILE A 594 -2.68 23.73 -23.37
C ILE A 594 -2.33 24.88 -24.33
N GLN A 595 -2.57 26.13 -23.90
CA GLN A 595 -2.29 27.31 -24.72
C GLN A 595 -0.78 27.63 -24.80
N GLN A 596 0.00 27.27 -23.78
CA GLN A 596 1.47 27.33 -23.84
C GLN A 596 2.06 26.19 -24.70
N GLN A 597 1.58 24.95 -24.57
CA GLN A 597 2.07 23.81 -25.36
C GLN A 597 1.80 23.98 -26.88
N LYS A 598 0.66 24.57 -27.27
CA LYS A 598 0.40 24.90 -28.69
C LYS A 598 1.43 25.87 -29.30
N ASN A 599 2.06 26.74 -28.50
CA ASN A 599 3.10 27.66 -28.97
C ASN A 599 4.49 27.01 -29.03
N ALA A 600 4.75 25.98 -28.21
CA ALA A 600 6.05 25.29 -28.15
C ALA A 600 6.32 24.35 -29.34
N ASN A 601 5.28 23.78 -29.95
CA ASN A 601 5.37 22.74 -30.98
C ASN A 601 5.73 23.28 -32.39
N SER A 602 6.69 24.21 -32.47
CA SER A 602 7.20 24.79 -33.72
C SER A 602 8.70 24.58 -33.94
N SER A 603 9.39 23.78 -33.10
CA SER A 603 10.82 23.50 -33.25
C SER A 603 11.26 22.10 -32.79
N GLN A 604 11.92 21.39 -33.71
CA GLN A 604 12.86 20.27 -33.50
C GLN A 604 12.37 19.04 -32.69
N VAL A 605 11.88 18.02 -33.42
CA VAL A 605 11.86 16.62 -32.94
C VAL A 605 13.07 15.88 -33.52
N HIS A 606 14.01 15.47 -32.66
CA HIS A 606 15.06 14.50 -33.01
C HIS A 606 14.68 13.09 -32.48
N PRO A 607 14.52 12.07 -33.33
CA PRO A 607 13.97 10.79 -32.91
C PRO A 607 15.06 9.78 -32.49
N PHE A 608 15.41 9.73 -31.21
CA PHE A 608 16.22 8.62 -30.65
C PHE A 608 15.88 8.34 -29.18
N HIS A 609 15.23 7.21 -28.92
CA HIS A 609 15.66 6.14 -27.99
C HIS A 609 14.48 5.27 -27.54
N ALA A 610 14.45 4.04 -28.04
CA ALA A 610 13.85 2.90 -27.33
C ALA A 610 15.00 2.06 -26.75
N HIS A 611 14.90 1.60 -25.49
CA HIS A 611 15.51 0.34 -24.99
C HIS A 611 15.18 0.06 -23.50
N LEU A 612 14.12 -0.73 -23.27
CA LEU A 612 14.06 -1.77 -22.20
C LEU A 612 14.05 -1.24 -20.72
N PRO A 613 14.06 -2.09 -19.66
CA PRO A 613 12.78 -2.65 -19.15
C PRO A 613 12.66 -2.73 -17.59
N ARG A 614 11.43 -2.81 -17.04
CA ARG A 614 11.05 -3.80 -15.98
C ARG A 614 9.59 -3.76 -15.49
N GLU A 615 9.16 -4.93 -15.01
CA GLU A 615 8.00 -5.12 -14.14
C GLU A 615 8.30 -4.86 -12.64
N VAL A 616 7.23 -4.72 -11.86
CA VAL A 616 7.11 -4.87 -10.38
C VAL A 616 8.09 -4.05 -9.53
N VAL A 617 7.54 -3.02 -8.88
CA VAL A 617 8.03 -2.50 -7.59
C VAL A 617 6.91 -2.64 -6.54
N LYS A 618 7.27 -3.15 -5.36
CA LYS A 618 6.34 -3.38 -4.24
C LYS A 618 5.99 -2.06 -3.55
N VAL A 619 4.80 -1.96 -2.96
CA VAL A 619 4.39 -0.78 -2.18
C VAL A 619 5.24 -0.70 -0.90
N SER A 620 6.23 0.19 -0.90
CA SER A 620 7.02 0.61 0.26
C SER A 620 7.10 2.14 0.33
N THR A 621 7.17 2.68 1.54
CA THR A 621 6.74 4.06 1.84
C THR A 621 7.76 5.14 1.48
N THR A 622 7.69 5.68 0.26
CA THR A 622 8.32 6.98 -0.10
C THR A 622 7.48 7.74 -1.12
N LYS A 623 7.25 9.04 -0.83
CA LYS A 623 6.75 10.12 -1.69
C LYS A 623 6.15 9.69 -3.05
N VAL A 624 4.85 9.42 -3.09
CA VAL A 624 4.09 9.41 -4.34
C VAL A 624 4.01 10.85 -4.85
N ARG A 625 4.81 11.18 -5.87
CA ARG A 625 4.47 12.23 -6.83
C ARG A 625 3.76 11.54 -7.99
N VAL A 626 2.46 11.78 -8.15
CA VAL A 626 1.82 11.56 -9.45
C VAL A 626 2.11 12.83 -10.26
N ALA A 627 3.17 12.82 -11.04
CA ALA A 627 3.39 13.87 -12.03
C ALA A 627 2.36 13.66 -13.15
N GLU A 628 1.59 14.70 -13.50
CA GLU A 628 0.61 14.61 -14.60
C GLU A 628 1.29 14.57 -15.99
N ASP A 629 2.62 14.70 -16.03
CA ASP A 629 3.48 14.67 -17.23
C ASP A 629 3.62 13.26 -17.87
N ASP A 630 3.35 12.18 -17.14
CA ASP A 630 3.39 10.82 -17.68
C ASP A 630 2.16 10.58 -18.59
N SER A 631 2.27 10.94 -19.88
CA SER A 631 1.20 10.75 -20.89
C SER A 631 0.61 9.34 -20.86
N GLY A 632 1.46 8.32 -20.74
CA GLY A 632 1.04 6.93 -20.65
C GLY A 632 0.21 6.59 -19.39
N TYR A 633 0.34 7.32 -18.29
CA TYR A 633 -0.53 7.18 -17.11
C TYR A 633 -1.89 7.85 -17.34
N PHE A 634 -1.90 9.06 -17.91
CA PHE A 634 -3.15 9.72 -18.33
C PHE A 634 -3.96 8.86 -19.30
N GLU A 635 -3.29 8.30 -20.32
CA GLU A 635 -3.90 7.39 -21.31
C GLU A 635 -4.46 6.12 -20.65
N GLN A 636 -3.74 5.51 -19.69
CA GLN A 636 -4.23 4.36 -18.91
C GLN A 636 -5.48 4.70 -18.08
N VAL A 637 -5.50 5.87 -17.44
CA VAL A 637 -6.63 6.31 -16.62
C VAL A 637 -7.86 6.63 -17.49
N GLN A 638 -7.69 7.30 -18.63
CA GLN A 638 -8.79 7.52 -19.58
C GLN A 638 -9.24 6.20 -20.24
N ALA A 639 -8.35 5.23 -20.44
CA ALA A 639 -8.70 3.88 -20.85
C ALA A 639 -9.45 3.07 -19.76
N PHE A 640 -9.45 3.50 -18.48
CA PHE A 640 -10.38 2.97 -17.47
C PHE A 640 -11.77 3.63 -17.60
N VAL A 641 -11.85 4.94 -17.83
CA VAL A 641 -13.13 5.63 -18.09
C VAL A 641 -13.82 5.04 -19.32
N ALA A 642 -13.06 4.76 -20.38
CA ALA A 642 -13.55 4.11 -21.59
C ALA A 642 -14.04 2.67 -21.38
N ARG A 643 -13.68 1.99 -20.27
CA ARG A 643 -14.20 0.65 -19.93
C ARG A 643 -15.60 0.65 -19.35
N ILE A 644 -16.11 1.79 -18.86
CA ILE A 644 -17.45 1.90 -18.24
C ILE A 644 -18.55 1.38 -19.19
N ILE A 645 -18.36 1.56 -20.50
CA ILE A 645 -19.25 1.08 -21.56
C ILE A 645 -19.45 -0.45 -21.55
N TYR A 646 -18.45 -1.22 -21.09
CA TYR A 646 -18.51 -2.68 -20.96
C TYR A 646 -18.99 -3.17 -19.58
N LEU A 647 -19.36 -2.25 -18.67
CA LEU A 647 -19.92 -2.58 -17.35
C LEU A 647 -21.46 -2.52 -17.32
N LEU A 648 -22.07 -2.04 -18.40
CA LEU A 648 -23.51 -1.95 -18.58
C LEU A 648 -24.07 -3.33 -18.97
N ASP A 649 -25.03 -3.87 -18.23
CA ASP A 649 -25.78 -5.08 -18.61
C ASP A 649 -27.26 -4.75 -18.73
N GLU A 650 -27.75 -4.64 -19.96
CA GLU A 650 -29.18 -4.58 -20.22
C GLU A 650 -29.52 -5.47 -21.42
N THR A 651 -30.42 -6.43 -21.20
CA THR A 651 -30.90 -7.33 -22.25
C THR A 651 -31.79 -6.61 -23.26
N ASP A 652 -32.40 -5.48 -22.89
CA ASP A 652 -33.17 -4.62 -23.80
C ASP A 652 -32.28 -3.55 -24.47
N SER A 653 -32.20 -3.62 -25.80
CA SER A 653 -31.46 -2.67 -26.61
C SER A 653 -32.02 -1.23 -26.60
N SER A 654 -33.26 -0.98 -26.14
CA SER A 654 -33.83 0.38 -26.03
C SER A 654 -33.30 1.11 -24.78
N SER A 655 -33.41 0.46 -23.62
CA SER A 655 -32.92 0.99 -22.34
C SER A 655 -31.40 1.23 -22.40
N LEU A 656 -30.67 0.31 -23.04
CA LEU A 656 -29.22 0.39 -23.24
C LEU A 656 -28.84 1.60 -24.11
N PHE A 657 -29.63 1.93 -25.15
CA PHE A 657 -29.43 3.16 -25.92
C PHE A 657 -29.71 4.43 -25.07
N GLY A 658 -30.65 4.36 -24.13
CA GLY A 658 -30.85 5.38 -23.10
C GLY A 658 -29.61 5.58 -22.23
N LEU A 659 -28.98 4.50 -21.76
CA LEU A 659 -27.70 4.57 -21.04
C LEU A 659 -26.60 5.20 -21.90
N TYR A 660 -26.46 4.84 -23.18
CA TYR A 660 -25.47 5.45 -24.08
C TYR A 660 -25.72 6.96 -24.32
N ARG A 661 -26.98 7.41 -24.41
CA ARG A 661 -27.33 8.84 -24.43
C ARG A 661 -26.84 9.56 -23.18
N VAL A 662 -26.95 8.94 -22.00
CA VAL A 662 -26.44 9.49 -20.72
C VAL A 662 -24.90 9.49 -20.69
N VAL A 663 -24.23 8.39 -21.06
CA VAL A 663 -22.76 8.32 -21.16
C VAL A 663 -22.20 9.44 -22.04
N ARG A 664 -22.78 9.66 -23.23
CA ARG A 664 -22.38 10.75 -24.14
C ARG A 664 -22.44 12.12 -23.47
N ARG A 665 -23.52 12.40 -22.73
CA ARG A 665 -23.75 13.68 -22.04
C ARG A 665 -22.72 13.99 -20.95
N TYR A 666 -22.17 12.96 -20.30
CA TYR A 666 -21.09 13.14 -19.32
C TYR A 666 -19.72 13.22 -19.98
N LEU A 667 -19.39 12.36 -20.95
CA LEU A 667 -18.09 12.36 -21.62
C LEU A 667 -17.78 13.70 -22.33
N TYR A 668 -18.79 14.36 -22.91
CA TYR A 668 -18.63 15.69 -23.52
C TYR A 668 -18.15 16.79 -22.56
N ARG A 669 -18.26 16.61 -21.24
CA ARG A 669 -17.72 17.56 -20.25
C ARG A 669 -16.20 17.44 -20.05
N GLY A 670 -15.58 16.41 -20.60
CA GLY A 670 -14.15 16.13 -20.43
C GLY A 670 -13.23 16.67 -21.51
N GLY A 671 -13.76 17.45 -22.45
CA GLY A 671 -12.97 18.22 -23.40
C GLY A 671 -12.08 17.41 -24.35
N PRO A 672 -11.29 18.10 -25.19
CA PRO A 672 -10.75 17.51 -26.41
C PRO A 672 -9.68 16.45 -26.17
N ARG A 673 -8.96 16.49 -25.04
CA ARG A 673 -7.91 15.50 -24.72
C ARG A 673 -8.44 14.19 -24.11
N ARG A 674 -9.72 14.13 -23.71
CA ARG A 674 -10.34 12.93 -23.11
C ARG A 674 -11.37 12.31 -24.04
N THR A 675 -12.08 13.11 -24.84
CA THR A 675 -13.03 12.60 -25.84
C THR A 675 -12.36 11.71 -26.89
N CYS A 676 -11.14 12.02 -27.33
CA CYS A 676 -10.40 11.20 -28.30
C CYS A 676 -10.07 9.78 -27.81
N ILE A 677 -9.97 9.54 -26.50
CA ILE A 677 -9.75 8.21 -25.91
C ILE A 677 -11.08 7.52 -25.55
N THR A 678 -12.07 8.29 -25.08
CA THR A 678 -13.31 7.75 -24.48
C THR A 678 -14.47 7.59 -25.46
N LEU A 679 -14.54 8.40 -26.53
CA LEU A 679 -15.59 8.28 -27.54
C LEU A 679 -15.44 7.07 -28.48
N PRO A 680 -14.23 6.66 -28.95
CA PRO A 680 -14.13 5.54 -29.90
C PRO A 680 -14.79 4.24 -29.39
N PRO A 681 -14.60 3.79 -28.14
CA PRO A 681 -15.31 2.61 -27.63
C PRO A 681 -16.83 2.80 -27.53
N LEU A 682 -17.32 4.03 -27.28
CA LEU A 682 -18.76 4.33 -27.30
C LEU A 682 -19.30 4.15 -28.73
N THR A 683 -18.60 4.67 -29.74
CA THR A 683 -19.03 4.52 -31.14
C THR A 683 -19.07 3.05 -31.57
N PHE A 684 -18.06 2.23 -31.24
CA PHE A 684 -18.11 0.79 -31.52
C PHE A 684 -19.28 0.10 -30.81
N ALA A 685 -19.54 0.45 -29.55
CA ALA A 685 -20.66 -0.11 -28.79
C ALA A 685 -22.02 0.28 -29.38
N CYS A 686 -22.19 1.52 -29.84
CA CYS A 686 -23.37 1.97 -30.59
C CYS A 686 -23.51 1.26 -31.94
N LEU A 687 -22.43 1.06 -32.71
CA LEU A 687 -22.44 0.32 -33.98
C LEU A 687 -22.86 -1.15 -33.77
N HIS A 688 -22.35 -1.80 -32.72
CA HIS A 688 -22.78 -3.15 -32.35
C HIS A 688 -24.27 -3.19 -31.93
N LEU A 689 -24.76 -2.19 -31.19
CA LEU A 689 -26.17 -2.09 -30.81
C LEU A 689 -27.06 -1.85 -32.03
N ALA A 690 -26.69 -0.98 -32.97
CA ALA A 690 -27.41 -0.75 -34.23
C ALA A 690 -27.54 -2.04 -35.06
N HIS A 691 -26.45 -2.80 -35.19
CA HIS A 691 -26.46 -4.08 -35.91
C HIS A 691 -27.28 -5.16 -35.17
N ARG A 692 -27.25 -5.18 -33.83
CA ARG A 692 -28.14 -6.03 -33.02
C ARG A 692 -29.61 -5.66 -33.24
N ARG A 693 -29.95 -4.37 -33.17
CA ARG A 693 -31.31 -3.85 -33.42
C ARG A 693 -31.82 -4.17 -34.83
N TYR A 694 -30.96 -4.06 -35.84
CA TYR A 694 -31.29 -4.44 -37.22
C TYR A 694 -31.59 -5.94 -37.34
N LYS A 695 -30.87 -6.81 -36.62
CA LYS A 695 -31.19 -8.25 -36.56
C LYS A 695 -32.48 -8.54 -35.79
N GLU A 696 -32.75 -7.80 -34.71
CA GLU A 696 -33.98 -7.89 -33.93
C GLU A 696 -35.23 -7.50 -34.76
N SER A 697 -35.12 -6.51 -35.67
CA SER A 697 -36.20 -6.12 -36.59
C SER A 697 -36.30 -6.95 -37.88
N ALA A 698 -35.25 -7.67 -38.27
CA ALA A 698 -35.25 -8.55 -39.44
C ALA A 698 -35.89 -9.94 -39.19
N LEU A 699 -36.26 -10.26 -37.94
CA LEU A 699 -36.91 -11.52 -37.58
C LEU A 699 -38.41 -11.51 -37.94
N PRO A 700 -38.92 -12.50 -38.72
CA PRO A 700 -40.32 -12.52 -39.14
C PRO A 700 -41.24 -12.82 -37.95
N GLY A 701 -41.79 -11.77 -37.35
CA GLY A 701 -42.76 -11.84 -36.25
C GLY A 701 -42.93 -10.52 -35.50
N ASN A 702 -41.88 -9.72 -35.35
CA ASN A 702 -41.92 -8.46 -34.61
C ASN A 702 -42.22 -7.25 -35.52
N GLN A 703 -43.50 -6.88 -35.62
CA GLN A 703 -43.88 -5.52 -36.05
C GLN A 703 -43.63 -4.52 -34.92
N LEU A 704 -42.36 -4.19 -34.67
CA LEU A 704 -42.00 -2.99 -33.93
C LEU A 704 -42.36 -1.75 -34.77
N PRO A 705 -42.95 -0.70 -34.19
CA PRO A 705 -43.37 0.47 -34.96
C PRO A 705 -42.17 1.18 -35.59
N THR A 706 -42.33 1.57 -36.86
CA THR A 706 -41.30 2.22 -37.69
C THR A 706 -40.80 3.56 -37.15
N GLU A 707 -41.50 4.16 -36.20
CA GLU A 707 -41.19 5.46 -35.58
C GLU A 707 -40.67 5.31 -34.13
N SER A 708 -39.87 4.27 -33.89
CA SER A 708 -39.19 4.07 -32.60
C SER A 708 -37.92 4.93 -32.52
N GLU A 709 -37.77 5.81 -31.53
CA GLU A 709 -36.54 6.61 -31.29
C GLU A 709 -35.23 5.78 -31.18
N SER A 710 -35.36 4.47 -30.95
CA SER A 710 -34.26 3.50 -30.88
C SER A 710 -34.22 2.56 -32.10
N SER A 711 -34.61 3.08 -33.28
CA SER A 711 -34.38 2.46 -34.58
C SER A 711 -32.89 2.37 -34.89
N ALA A 712 -32.50 1.41 -35.74
CA ALA A 712 -31.10 1.27 -36.14
C ALA A 712 -30.57 2.53 -36.86
N GLU A 713 -31.43 3.20 -37.63
CA GLU A 713 -31.09 4.43 -38.37
C GLU A 713 -30.80 5.59 -37.41
N HIS A 714 -31.64 5.83 -36.39
CA HIS A 714 -31.38 6.85 -35.36
C HIS A 714 -30.12 6.56 -34.52
N ILE A 715 -29.73 5.29 -34.37
CA ILE A 715 -28.46 4.94 -33.70
C ILE A 715 -27.26 5.26 -34.61
N PHE A 716 -27.37 5.13 -35.94
CA PHE A 716 -26.34 5.59 -36.88
C PHE A 716 -26.27 7.12 -36.95
N GLU A 717 -27.40 7.84 -36.91
CA GLU A 717 -27.45 9.31 -36.78
C GLU A 717 -26.79 9.77 -35.47
N PHE A 718 -27.09 9.11 -34.35
CA PHE A 718 -26.43 9.37 -33.05
C PHE A 718 -24.91 9.14 -33.11
N VAL A 719 -24.43 8.14 -33.88
CA VAL A 719 -23.00 7.94 -34.13
C VAL A 719 -22.43 9.06 -35.00
N LEU A 720 -23.12 9.47 -36.07
CA LEU A 720 -22.71 10.62 -36.90
C LEU A 720 -22.56 11.90 -36.05
N GLU A 721 -23.51 12.19 -35.15
CA GLU A 721 -23.40 13.27 -34.16
C GLU A 721 -22.16 13.14 -33.25
N THR A 722 -21.89 11.94 -32.71
CA THR A 722 -20.69 11.73 -31.86
C THR A 722 -19.40 11.99 -32.61
N LEU A 723 -19.31 11.57 -33.87
CA LEU A 723 -18.10 11.69 -34.66
C LEU A 723 -17.84 13.14 -35.12
N SER A 724 -18.88 13.96 -35.28
CA SER A 724 -18.72 15.42 -35.49
C SER A 724 -18.11 16.13 -34.27
N SER A 725 -18.31 15.65 -33.04
CA SER A 725 -17.62 16.18 -31.85
C SER A 725 -16.16 15.72 -31.74
N LEU A 726 -15.81 14.60 -32.37
CA LEU A 726 -14.46 14.03 -32.38
C LEU A 726 -13.59 14.64 -33.48
N SER A 727 -14.18 15.08 -34.60
CA SER A 727 -13.43 15.65 -35.73
C SER A 727 -12.63 16.91 -35.39
N GLU A 728 -13.11 17.72 -34.44
CA GLU A 728 -12.40 18.93 -33.95
C GLU A 728 -11.14 18.59 -33.12
N THR A 729 -10.94 17.32 -32.75
CA THR A 729 -9.93 16.91 -31.75
C THR A 729 -8.96 15.86 -32.30
N ASP A 730 -9.45 14.88 -33.06
CA ASP A 730 -8.65 13.95 -33.86
C ASP A 730 -9.42 13.52 -35.13
N ALA A 731 -9.16 14.25 -36.22
CA ALA A 731 -9.71 13.96 -37.53
C ALA A 731 -9.28 12.59 -38.10
N VAL A 732 -8.15 12.02 -37.67
CA VAL A 732 -7.61 10.76 -38.22
C VAL A 732 -8.33 9.56 -37.62
N THR A 733 -8.58 9.54 -36.30
CA THR A 733 -9.46 8.52 -35.71
C THR A 733 -10.93 8.76 -36.07
N SER A 734 -11.40 10.01 -36.11
CA SER A 734 -12.77 10.31 -36.57
C SER A 734 -13.02 9.80 -38.00
N LEU A 735 -12.11 10.03 -38.95
CA LEU A 735 -12.20 9.49 -40.32
C LEU A 735 -12.25 7.96 -40.31
N ARG A 736 -11.36 7.30 -39.55
CA ARG A 736 -11.35 5.82 -39.45
C ARG A 736 -12.67 5.27 -38.88
N LEU A 737 -13.26 5.95 -37.90
CA LEU A 737 -14.55 5.55 -37.32
C LEU A 737 -15.72 5.82 -38.28
N HIS A 738 -15.72 6.91 -39.05
CA HIS A 738 -16.70 7.13 -40.12
C HIS A 738 -16.66 5.98 -41.15
N LEU A 739 -15.46 5.51 -41.53
CA LEU A 739 -15.32 4.38 -42.45
C LEU A 739 -15.77 3.04 -41.82
N GLN A 740 -15.57 2.83 -40.52
CA GLN A 740 -16.16 1.66 -39.83
C GLN A 740 -17.69 1.77 -39.72
N GLY A 741 -18.23 2.98 -39.54
CA GLY A 741 -19.65 3.28 -39.64
C GLY A 741 -20.22 2.90 -41.01
N ALA A 742 -19.59 3.33 -42.10
CA ALA A 742 -19.96 2.94 -43.47
C ALA A 742 -19.96 1.41 -43.67
N LEU A 743 -18.96 0.70 -43.15
CA LEU A 743 -18.91 -0.77 -43.22
C LEU A 743 -20.04 -1.44 -42.42
N ALA A 744 -20.38 -0.91 -41.24
CA ALA A 744 -21.49 -1.40 -40.42
C ALA A 744 -22.86 -1.12 -41.07
N VAL A 745 -23.06 0.07 -41.64
CA VAL A 745 -24.25 0.42 -42.44
C VAL A 745 -24.37 -0.51 -43.64
N ASN A 746 -23.29 -0.77 -44.39
CA ASN A 746 -23.33 -1.65 -45.56
C ASN A 746 -23.69 -3.11 -45.21
N GLN A 747 -23.41 -3.59 -44.00
CA GLN A 747 -23.86 -4.92 -43.55
C GLN A 747 -25.39 -4.97 -43.33
N CYS A 748 -25.97 -3.92 -42.77
CA CYS A 748 -27.42 -3.77 -42.66
C CYS A 748 -28.04 -3.54 -44.05
N ALA A 749 -29.08 -4.30 -44.42
CA ALA A 749 -29.79 -4.08 -45.68
C ALA A 749 -30.89 -3.04 -45.49
N PHE A 750 -30.48 -1.78 -45.32
CA PHE A 750 -31.39 -0.63 -45.40
C PHE A 750 -31.86 -0.42 -46.86
N ARG A 751 -32.95 0.32 -47.04
CA ARG A 751 -33.51 0.61 -48.37
C ARG A 751 -32.91 1.84 -49.04
N ASN A 752 -32.40 2.77 -48.24
CA ASN A 752 -31.82 4.03 -48.70
C ASN A 752 -30.31 4.01 -48.44
N ASP A 753 -29.51 4.52 -49.38
CA ASP A 753 -28.06 4.61 -49.24
C ASP A 753 -27.59 5.95 -48.62
N THR A 754 -28.52 6.84 -48.29
CA THR A 754 -28.25 8.21 -47.80
C THR A 754 -27.28 8.26 -46.62
N LEU A 755 -27.51 7.44 -45.58
CA LEU A 755 -26.62 7.33 -44.43
C LEU A 755 -25.23 6.82 -44.83
N LEU A 756 -25.16 5.87 -45.76
CA LEU A 756 -23.90 5.30 -46.25
C LEU A 756 -23.08 6.34 -47.03
N TYR A 757 -23.74 7.08 -47.92
CA TYR A 757 -23.14 8.21 -48.63
C TYR A 757 -22.70 9.32 -47.66
N GLU A 758 -23.48 9.61 -46.62
CA GLU A 758 -23.12 10.62 -45.61
C GLU A 758 -21.85 10.25 -44.83
N PHE A 759 -21.71 8.98 -44.38
CA PHE A 759 -20.47 8.52 -43.73
C PHE A 759 -19.24 8.74 -44.62
N PHE A 760 -19.34 8.48 -45.93
CA PHE A 760 -18.26 8.78 -46.88
C PHE A 760 -18.08 10.29 -47.12
N ALA A 761 -19.16 11.07 -47.24
CA ALA A 761 -19.09 12.51 -47.46
C ALA A 761 -18.39 13.22 -46.31
N ARG A 762 -18.71 12.86 -45.05
CA ARG A 762 -18.00 13.34 -43.86
C ARG A 762 -16.54 12.87 -43.83
N ALA A 763 -16.25 11.61 -44.16
CA ALA A 763 -14.87 11.12 -44.24
C ALA A 763 -14.02 11.85 -45.30
N TYR A 764 -14.58 12.19 -46.45
CA TYR A 764 -13.91 13.03 -47.47
C TYR A 764 -13.72 14.47 -47.00
N LEU A 765 -14.69 15.07 -46.31
CA LEU A 765 -14.57 16.42 -45.75
C LEU A 765 -13.42 16.51 -44.73
N LEU A 766 -13.29 15.53 -43.84
CA LEU A 766 -12.15 15.46 -42.89
C LEU A 766 -10.80 15.29 -43.61
N TYR A 767 -10.78 14.48 -44.70
CA TYR A 767 -9.60 14.33 -45.54
C TYR A 767 -9.20 15.65 -46.24
N GLU A 768 -10.17 16.45 -46.71
CA GLU A 768 -9.91 17.71 -47.40
C GLU A 768 -9.52 18.87 -46.46
N GLN A 769 -10.06 18.91 -45.24
CA GLN A 769 -9.94 20.08 -44.34
C GLN A 769 -8.84 19.92 -43.27
N GLU A 770 -8.74 18.77 -42.63
CA GLU A 770 -7.91 18.60 -41.41
C GLU A 770 -6.58 17.86 -41.66
N ILE A 771 -6.53 16.92 -42.60
CA ILE A 771 -5.37 16.02 -42.76
C ILE A 771 -4.33 16.65 -43.70
N ALA A 772 -3.38 17.41 -43.13
CA ALA A 772 -2.31 18.06 -43.88
C ALA A 772 -1.06 17.19 -44.18
N ASP A 773 -0.73 16.18 -43.36
CA ASP A 773 0.46 15.35 -43.61
C ASP A 773 0.24 14.36 -44.76
N SER A 774 1.01 14.55 -45.84
CA SER A 774 1.21 13.65 -46.97
C SER A 774 1.20 12.13 -46.65
N ARG A 775 1.86 11.70 -45.57
CA ARG A 775 1.94 10.27 -45.19
C ARG A 775 0.63 9.77 -44.63
N ILE A 776 -0.01 10.58 -43.78
CA ILE A 776 -1.33 10.29 -43.22
C ILE A 776 -2.36 10.32 -44.35
N GLN A 777 -2.35 11.34 -45.22
CA GLN A 777 -3.19 11.45 -46.42
C GLN A 777 -3.12 10.18 -47.28
N PHE A 778 -1.92 9.72 -47.66
CA PHE A 778 -1.80 8.49 -48.45
C PHE A 778 -2.42 7.27 -47.71
N SER A 779 -2.16 7.13 -46.41
CA SER A 779 -2.70 6.03 -45.62
C SER A 779 -4.23 6.08 -45.45
N THR A 780 -4.82 7.27 -45.26
CA THR A 780 -6.28 7.42 -45.10
C THR A 780 -7.00 7.33 -46.43
N LEU A 781 -6.42 7.84 -47.52
CA LEU A 781 -6.97 7.67 -48.87
C LEU A 781 -6.99 6.19 -49.27
N LEU A 782 -5.94 5.41 -48.99
CA LEU A 782 -5.94 3.96 -49.20
C LEU A 782 -7.01 3.25 -48.35
N LEU A 783 -7.29 3.71 -47.13
CA LEU A 783 -8.40 3.18 -46.32
C LEU A 783 -9.77 3.51 -46.93
N ILE A 784 -9.98 4.73 -47.44
CA ILE A 784 -11.22 5.13 -48.14
C ILE A 784 -11.42 4.27 -49.41
N ILE A 785 -10.37 4.08 -50.22
CA ILE A 785 -10.40 3.22 -51.41
C ILE A 785 -10.70 1.76 -51.00
N GLY A 786 -10.07 1.28 -49.93
CA GLY A 786 -10.28 -0.07 -49.40
C GLY A 786 -11.72 -0.33 -48.96
N THR A 787 -12.35 0.60 -48.23
CA THR A 787 -13.74 0.44 -47.80
C THR A 787 -14.73 0.64 -48.93
N LEU A 788 -14.49 1.59 -49.85
CA LEU A 788 -15.32 1.78 -51.05
C LEU A 788 -15.27 0.56 -52.00
N ARG A 789 -14.17 -0.20 -52.02
CA ARG A 789 -14.09 -1.49 -52.73
C ARG A 789 -14.94 -2.60 -52.07
N THR A 790 -15.14 -2.56 -50.75
CA THR A 790 -15.95 -3.55 -50.02
C THR A 790 -17.45 -3.22 -49.91
N VAL A 791 -17.82 -1.97 -50.18
CA VAL A 791 -19.21 -1.51 -50.21
C VAL A 791 -19.88 -1.97 -51.51
N ASN A 792 -21.09 -2.51 -51.39
CA ASN A 792 -21.81 -3.17 -52.48
C ASN A 792 -23.32 -2.84 -52.53
N ARG A 793 -23.75 -1.79 -51.80
CA ARG A 793 -25.15 -1.35 -51.67
C ARG A 793 -25.38 0.15 -51.87
N LEU A 794 -24.35 0.87 -52.32
CA LEU A 794 -24.44 2.28 -52.69
C LEU A 794 -25.06 2.39 -54.10
N GLU A 795 -25.85 3.43 -54.37
CA GLU A 795 -26.37 3.67 -55.73
C GLU A 795 -25.22 3.89 -56.74
N PRO A 796 -25.37 3.47 -58.01
CA PRO A 796 -24.27 3.51 -58.98
C PRO A 796 -23.76 4.94 -59.23
N ASP A 797 -24.65 5.92 -59.28
CA ASP A 797 -24.30 7.34 -59.45
C ASP A 797 -23.53 7.87 -58.22
N ASN A 798 -24.00 7.54 -57.02
CA ASN A 798 -23.30 7.87 -55.77
C ASN A 798 -21.91 7.20 -55.73
N TYR A 799 -21.79 5.94 -56.17
CA TYR A 799 -20.51 5.22 -56.27
C TYR A 799 -19.54 5.85 -57.28
N ASP A 800 -20.03 6.29 -58.44
CA ASP A 800 -19.22 7.02 -59.40
C ASP A 800 -18.72 8.34 -58.80
N THR A 801 -19.58 9.16 -58.18
CA THR A 801 -19.12 10.43 -57.60
C THR A 801 -18.05 10.23 -56.52
N LEU A 802 -18.13 9.17 -55.70
CA LEU A 802 -17.13 8.86 -54.68
C LEU A 802 -15.83 8.27 -55.27
N SER A 803 -15.90 7.37 -56.25
CA SER A 803 -14.71 6.81 -56.90
C SER A 803 -13.99 7.85 -57.78
N SER A 804 -14.76 8.68 -58.50
CA SER A 804 -14.26 9.85 -59.23
C SER A 804 -13.68 10.93 -58.30
N LYS A 805 -14.12 11.05 -57.04
CA LYS A 805 -13.43 11.83 -55.99
C LYS A 805 -12.11 11.17 -55.60
N ALA A 806 -12.10 9.88 -55.27
CA ALA A 806 -10.87 9.13 -54.91
C ALA A 806 -9.73 9.34 -55.92
N VAL A 807 -10.02 9.21 -57.23
CA VAL A 807 -9.05 9.45 -58.32
C VAL A 807 -8.52 10.89 -58.34
N LYS A 808 -9.38 11.89 -58.04
CA LYS A 808 -8.97 13.30 -57.96
C LYS A 808 -8.04 13.56 -56.78
N HIS A 809 -8.22 12.88 -55.64
CA HIS A 809 -7.31 12.97 -54.49
C HIS A 809 -6.00 12.19 -54.72
N ALA A 810 -6.07 10.97 -55.27
CA ALA A 810 -4.89 10.16 -55.58
C ALA A 810 -3.93 10.89 -56.54
N ALA A 811 -4.47 11.62 -57.52
CA ALA A 811 -3.70 12.43 -58.45
C ALA A 811 -3.16 13.76 -57.85
N LYS A 812 -3.61 14.18 -56.67
CA LYS A 812 -3.17 15.37 -55.94
C LYS A 812 -2.14 15.09 -54.84
N LEU A 813 -1.86 13.82 -54.51
CA LEU A 813 -0.87 13.43 -53.50
C LEU A 813 0.51 14.02 -53.81
N LEU A 814 1.30 14.34 -52.76
CA LEU A 814 2.56 15.08 -52.91
C LEU A 814 3.65 14.29 -53.64
N THR A 815 3.84 13.00 -53.31
CA THR A 815 4.93 12.19 -53.88
C THR A 815 4.48 11.38 -55.10
N ARG A 816 5.40 11.18 -56.06
CA ARG A 816 5.12 10.38 -57.27
C ARG A 816 4.93 8.89 -56.99
N ALA A 817 5.51 8.38 -55.90
CA ALA A 817 5.32 7.01 -55.45
C ALA A 817 3.90 6.80 -54.90
N ASP A 818 3.45 7.68 -53.99
CA ASP A 818 2.14 7.60 -53.38
C ASP A 818 1.02 7.84 -54.42
N GLN A 819 1.21 8.81 -55.35
CA GLN A 819 0.34 8.98 -56.51
C GLN A 819 0.19 7.69 -57.31
N CYS A 820 1.31 7.02 -57.63
CA CYS A 820 1.31 5.79 -58.42
C CYS A 820 0.55 4.67 -57.72
N LEU A 821 0.86 4.40 -56.45
CA LEU A 821 0.24 3.33 -55.67
C LEU A 821 -1.25 3.59 -55.42
N ALA A 822 -1.64 4.84 -55.11
CA ALA A 822 -3.04 5.21 -54.94
C ALA A 822 -3.85 5.09 -56.25
N LEU A 823 -3.28 5.49 -57.40
CA LEU A 823 -3.93 5.33 -58.70
C LEU A 823 -4.08 3.86 -59.11
N CYS A 824 -3.11 2.99 -58.80
CA CYS A 824 -3.24 1.54 -58.97
C CYS A 824 -4.37 0.95 -58.10
N ALA A 825 -4.56 1.47 -56.88
CA ALA A 825 -5.67 1.07 -56.02
C ALA A 825 -7.02 1.60 -56.56
N CYS A 826 -7.09 2.85 -57.03
CA CYS A 826 -8.30 3.42 -57.65
C CYS A 826 -8.74 2.67 -58.91
N ALA A 827 -7.82 2.11 -59.71
CA ALA A 827 -8.18 1.30 -60.88
C ALA A 827 -9.08 0.10 -60.51
N GLN A 828 -8.94 -0.44 -59.29
CA GLN A 828 -9.76 -1.56 -58.78
C GLN A 828 -11.18 -1.16 -58.34
N LEU A 829 -11.52 0.14 -58.29
CA LEU A 829 -12.88 0.61 -57.99
C LEU A 829 -13.80 0.51 -59.21
N PHE A 830 -13.28 0.85 -60.39
CA PHE A 830 -14.02 0.81 -61.65
C PHE A 830 -14.25 -0.63 -62.15
N TRP A 831 -13.33 -1.55 -61.82
CA TRP A 831 -13.46 -2.98 -62.08
C TRP A 831 -14.15 -3.73 -60.93
N THR A 832 -15.36 -3.29 -60.58
CA THR A 832 -16.25 -3.92 -59.60
C THR A 832 -17.51 -4.47 -60.29
N PRO A 833 -18.16 -5.55 -59.77
CA PRO A 833 -19.23 -6.28 -60.47
C PRO A 833 -20.46 -5.48 -60.91
N TRP A 834 -20.65 -4.28 -60.36
CA TRP A 834 -21.77 -3.37 -60.63
C TRP A 834 -21.41 -2.17 -61.51
N LEU A 835 -20.12 -1.91 -61.78
CA LEU A 835 -19.65 -0.76 -62.57
C LEU A 835 -18.86 -1.17 -63.82
N MET A 836 -18.02 -2.21 -63.74
CA MET A 836 -17.38 -2.91 -64.87
C MET A 836 -16.79 -2.01 -65.99
N ASP A 837 -16.17 -0.89 -65.63
CA ASP A 837 -15.68 0.12 -66.59
C ASP A 837 -14.19 -0.08 -66.88
N GLY A 838 -13.88 -0.71 -68.02
CA GLY A 838 -12.51 -1.01 -68.43
C GLY A 838 -11.72 0.24 -68.83
N SER A 839 -12.38 1.26 -69.40
CA SER A 839 -11.73 2.47 -69.91
C SER A 839 -11.24 3.39 -68.78
N ARG A 840 -12.05 3.56 -67.73
CA ARG A 840 -11.63 4.24 -66.50
C ARG A 840 -10.62 3.43 -65.69
N THR A 841 -10.70 2.09 -65.75
CA THR A 841 -9.67 1.20 -65.20
C THR A 841 -8.31 1.42 -65.89
N PHE A 842 -8.27 1.38 -67.23
CA PHE A 842 -7.05 1.54 -68.02
C PHE A 842 -6.45 2.95 -67.91
N THR A 843 -7.27 4.01 -68.00
CA THR A 843 -6.78 5.39 -67.84
C THR A 843 -6.23 5.68 -66.43
N CYS A 844 -6.68 4.97 -65.39
CA CYS A 844 -6.05 5.04 -64.07
C CYS A 844 -4.66 4.36 -64.06
N LEU A 845 -4.52 3.17 -64.66
CA LEU A 845 -3.23 2.48 -64.80
C LEU A 845 -2.24 3.30 -65.65
N GLU A 846 -2.69 3.91 -66.74
CA GLU A 846 -1.85 4.72 -67.62
C GLU A 846 -1.35 5.99 -66.91
N ARG A 847 -2.18 6.62 -66.06
CA ARG A 847 -1.79 7.74 -65.19
C ARG A 847 -0.82 7.31 -64.08
N ALA A 848 -0.96 6.11 -63.52
CA ALA A 848 0.02 5.54 -62.59
C ALA A 848 1.37 5.31 -63.28
N PHE A 849 1.37 4.74 -64.49
CA PHE A 849 2.56 4.52 -65.32
C PHE A 849 3.28 5.83 -65.69
N ARG A 850 2.53 6.88 -66.06
CA ARG A 850 3.08 8.24 -66.26
C ARG A 850 3.71 8.79 -64.97
N SER A 851 3.09 8.57 -63.81
CA SER A 851 3.64 9.00 -62.52
C SER A 851 4.92 8.24 -62.15
N ALA A 852 4.98 6.92 -62.35
CA ALA A 852 6.20 6.12 -62.19
C ALA A 852 7.32 6.54 -63.15
N LYS A 853 7.01 6.83 -64.43
CA LYS A 853 7.95 7.43 -65.40
C LYS A 853 8.48 8.80 -64.95
N SER A 854 7.73 9.56 -64.15
CA SER A 854 8.16 10.85 -63.59
C SER A 854 8.97 10.74 -62.29
N CYS A 855 9.11 9.54 -61.70
CA CYS A 855 9.90 9.36 -60.50
C CYS A 855 11.41 9.42 -60.80
N LEU A 856 12.15 10.20 -60.00
CA LEU A 856 13.60 10.43 -60.14
C LEU A 856 14.43 9.31 -59.47
N ALA A 857 13.92 8.71 -58.39
CA ALA A 857 14.62 7.67 -57.65
C ALA A 857 14.54 6.32 -58.41
N LEU A 858 15.64 5.94 -59.07
CA LEU A 858 15.71 4.72 -59.90
C LEU A 858 15.29 3.45 -59.15
N GLY A 859 15.69 3.32 -57.88
CA GLY A 859 15.33 2.18 -57.03
C GLY A 859 13.82 2.08 -56.81
N GLU A 860 13.18 3.13 -56.32
CA GLU A 860 11.74 3.19 -56.09
C GLU A 860 10.95 3.00 -57.40
N ARG A 861 11.37 3.68 -58.46
CA ARG A 861 10.80 3.56 -59.81
C ARG A 861 10.79 2.11 -60.33
N SER A 862 11.86 1.34 -60.08
CA SER A 862 11.91 -0.08 -60.47
C SER A 862 10.88 -0.94 -59.74
N LEU A 863 10.57 -0.61 -58.47
CA LEU A 863 9.54 -1.29 -57.68
C LEU A 863 8.14 -0.84 -58.08
N LEU A 864 7.91 0.46 -58.29
CA LEU A 864 6.62 1.01 -58.73
C LEU A 864 6.15 0.40 -60.06
N PHE A 865 7.05 0.20 -61.03
CA PHE A 865 6.68 -0.49 -62.28
C PHE A 865 6.34 -1.97 -62.07
N VAL A 866 7.02 -2.67 -61.14
CA VAL A 866 6.66 -4.05 -60.75
C VAL A 866 5.30 -4.09 -60.06
N ASP A 867 4.96 -3.07 -59.26
CA ASP A 867 3.67 -3.01 -58.56
C ASP A 867 2.53 -2.64 -59.53
N ILE A 868 2.77 -1.78 -60.55
CA ILE A 868 1.85 -1.58 -61.69
C ILE A 868 1.67 -2.89 -62.49
N LEU A 869 2.76 -3.64 -62.75
CA LEU A 869 2.71 -4.93 -63.45
C LEU A 869 1.80 -5.92 -62.71
N ASN A 870 1.97 -6.06 -61.39
CA ASN A 870 1.11 -6.92 -60.56
C ASN A 870 -0.37 -6.47 -60.56
N ALA A 871 -0.62 -5.15 -60.49
CA ALA A 871 -1.99 -4.61 -60.50
C ALA A 871 -2.70 -4.79 -61.85
N SER A 872 -1.99 -4.58 -62.96
CA SER A 872 -2.51 -4.80 -64.32
C SER A 872 -2.71 -6.28 -64.64
N MET A 873 -1.83 -7.17 -64.17
CA MET A 873 -2.02 -8.63 -64.27
C MET A 873 -3.31 -9.07 -63.56
N TYR A 874 -3.52 -8.64 -62.31
CA TYR A 874 -4.74 -8.96 -61.55
C TYR A 874 -6.01 -8.48 -62.26
N LEU A 875 -6.00 -7.26 -62.82
CA LEU A 875 -7.16 -6.71 -63.54
C LEU A 875 -7.44 -7.47 -64.85
N TYR A 876 -6.39 -7.88 -65.58
CA TYR A 876 -6.51 -8.70 -66.79
C TYR A 876 -7.00 -10.12 -66.48
N GLU A 877 -6.50 -10.77 -65.43
CA GLU A 877 -7.01 -12.07 -64.93
C GLU A 877 -8.50 -11.97 -64.54
N SER A 878 -8.92 -10.86 -63.94
CA SER A 878 -10.34 -10.58 -63.64
C SER A 878 -11.18 -10.13 -64.85
N GLY A 879 -10.65 -10.25 -66.08
CA GLY A 879 -11.42 -10.14 -67.33
C GLY A 879 -11.36 -8.78 -68.04
N CYS A 880 -10.48 -7.85 -67.64
CA CYS A 880 -10.42 -6.51 -68.26
C CYS A 880 -9.75 -6.53 -69.65
N ILE A 881 -10.56 -6.67 -70.70
CA ILE A 881 -10.14 -6.77 -72.12
C ILE A 881 -9.36 -5.53 -72.60
N GLU A 882 -9.65 -4.34 -72.04
CA GLU A 882 -9.01 -3.07 -72.43
C GLU A 882 -7.53 -2.96 -72.02
N ILE A 883 -7.00 -3.87 -71.19
CA ILE A 883 -5.57 -3.87 -70.85
C ILE A 883 -4.78 -4.58 -71.97
N HIS A 884 -4.36 -3.81 -72.98
CA HIS A 884 -3.63 -4.31 -74.14
C HIS A 884 -2.29 -4.98 -73.78
N LEU A 885 -1.94 -6.05 -74.51
CA LEU A 885 -0.68 -6.79 -74.33
C LEU A 885 0.58 -5.90 -74.49
N GLU A 886 0.49 -4.87 -75.34
CA GLU A 886 1.56 -3.88 -75.55
C GLU A 886 1.93 -3.14 -74.26
N PHE A 887 0.96 -2.76 -73.43
CA PHE A 887 1.19 -2.05 -72.16
C PHE A 887 2.04 -2.87 -71.19
N PHE A 888 1.84 -4.19 -71.15
CA PHE A 888 2.66 -5.09 -70.36
C PHE A 888 4.10 -5.21 -70.88
N VAL A 889 4.30 -5.28 -72.20
CA VAL A 889 5.64 -5.26 -72.82
C VAL A 889 6.35 -3.95 -72.47
N ASP A 890 5.64 -2.82 -72.57
CA ASP A 890 6.13 -1.49 -72.22
C ASP A 890 6.60 -1.43 -70.76
N ILE A 891 5.81 -1.94 -69.81
CA ILE A 891 6.20 -2.01 -68.39
C ILE A 891 7.44 -2.90 -68.19
N ILE A 892 7.47 -4.09 -68.78
CA ILE A 892 8.60 -5.03 -68.64
C ILE A 892 9.90 -4.42 -69.18
N HIS A 893 9.86 -3.77 -70.35
CA HIS A 893 11.01 -3.07 -70.93
C HIS A 893 11.53 -1.98 -69.97
N HIS A 894 10.65 -1.14 -69.42
CA HIS A 894 11.07 -0.08 -68.49
C HIS A 894 11.61 -0.64 -67.14
N ILE A 895 11.15 -1.80 -66.67
CA ILE A 895 11.76 -2.47 -65.49
C ILE A 895 13.17 -2.98 -65.83
N GLN A 896 13.34 -3.63 -66.98
CA GLN A 896 14.65 -4.14 -67.44
C GLN A 896 15.65 -2.99 -67.65
N GLU A 897 15.24 -1.92 -68.33
CA GLU A 897 16.04 -0.71 -68.55
C GLU A 897 16.52 -0.08 -67.23
N VAL A 898 15.61 0.16 -66.28
CA VAL A 898 15.95 0.76 -64.99
C VAL A 898 16.81 -0.18 -64.14
N THR A 899 16.56 -1.49 -64.18
CA THR A 899 17.39 -2.49 -63.48
C THR A 899 18.82 -2.49 -64.03
N ASN A 900 18.99 -2.51 -65.36
CA ASN A 900 20.30 -2.49 -66.01
C ASN A 900 21.07 -1.20 -65.70
N ARG A 901 20.38 -0.05 -65.61
CA ARG A 901 20.98 1.25 -65.24
C ARG A 901 21.43 1.34 -63.77
N MET A 902 20.89 0.51 -62.86
CA MET A 902 21.29 0.52 -61.44
C MET A 902 22.50 -0.37 -61.12
N GLY A 903 22.89 -1.27 -62.02
CA GLY A 903 23.99 -2.21 -61.81
C GLY A 903 23.72 -3.30 -60.77
N ASN A 904 24.56 -4.35 -60.82
CA ASN A 904 24.41 -5.57 -60.01
C ASN A 904 24.79 -5.42 -58.52
N GLU A 905 25.00 -4.21 -58.02
CA GLU A 905 25.43 -3.97 -56.63
C GLU A 905 24.28 -3.53 -55.72
N SER A 906 23.29 -2.78 -56.25
CA SER A 906 22.15 -2.31 -55.45
C SER A 906 21.27 -3.45 -54.92
N SER A 907 20.97 -3.43 -53.62
CA SER A 907 20.06 -4.38 -52.97
C SER A 907 18.63 -4.24 -53.49
N ILE A 908 18.20 -3.01 -53.79
CA ILE A 908 16.87 -2.69 -54.34
C ILE A 908 16.71 -3.22 -55.77
N GLY A 909 17.73 -3.07 -56.64
CA GLY A 909 17.70 -3.64 -58.00
C GLY A 909 17.63 -5.18 -58.01
N LYS A 910 18.31 -5.84 -57.06
CA LYS A 910 18.18 -7.29 -56.83
C LYS A 910 16.78 -7.68 -56.37
N ALA A 911 16.14 -6.88 -55.52
CA ALA A 911 14.75 -7.11 -55.11
C ALA A 911 13.76 -6.92 -56.27
N ALA A 912 13.92 -5.87 -57.09
CA ALA A 912 13.06 -5.60 -58.24
C ALA A 912 13.16 -6.71 -59.31
N SER A 913 14.38 -7.08 -59.71
CA SER A 913 14.62 -8.17 -60.67
C SER A 913 14.13 -9.53 -60.17
N ALA A 914 14.29 -9.83 -58.87
CA ALA A 914 13.72 -11.04 -58.27
C ALA A 914 12.18 -11.04 -58.25
N ARG A 915 11.53 -9.90 -57.99
CA ARG A 915 10.06 -9.76 -58.09
C ARG A 915 9.59 -9.91 -59.54
N LEU A 916 10.22 -9.24 -60.50
CA LEU A 916 9.91 -9.38 -61.94
C LEU A 916 10.04 -10.85 -62.38
N THR A 917 11.12 -11.54 -61.98
CA THR A 917 11.32 -12.95 -62.30
C THR A 917 10.21 -13.84 -61.74
N ARG A 918 9.66 -13.53 -60.56
CA ARG A 918 8.48 -14.22 -60.00
C ARG A 918 7.21 -13.93 -60.80
N ALA A 919 6.95 -12.67 -61.16
CA ALA A 919 5.78 -12.30 -61.97
C ALA A 919 5.80 -12.94 -63.37
N LEU A 920 6.96 -12.93 -64.04
CA LEU A 920 7.17 -13.64 -65.31
C LEU A 920 6.96 -15.16 -65.18
N ASN A 921 7.48 -15.78 -64.13
CA ASN A 921 7.29 -17.21 -63.86
C ASN A 921 5.85 -17.55 -63.44
N TYR A 922 5.07 -16.59 -62.94
CA TYR A 922 3.64 -16.74 -62.64
C TYR A 922 2.81 -16.67 -63.93
N MET A 923 3.02 -15.66 -64.79
CA MET A 923 2.36 -15.57 -66.11
C MET A 923 2.62 -16.81 -66.98
N ARG A 924 3.83 -17.40 -66.90
CA ARG A 924 4.19 -18.65 -67.59
C ARG A 924 3.51 -19.91 -67.03
N LYS A 925 2.84 -19.83 -65.87
CA LYS A 925 2.26 -20.98 -65.15
C LYS A 925 0.73 -20.98 -65.12
N VAL A 926 0.10 -19.81 -64.97
CA VAL A 926 -1.34 -19.75 -64.70
C VAL A 926 -2.17 -19.81 -65.98
N GLU A 927 -1.85 -19.01 -67.00
CA GLU A 927 -2.54 -19.01 -68.30
C GLU A 927 -1.55 -18.83 -69.47
N PRO A 928 -0.91 -19.91 -69.96
CA PRO A 928 0.07 -19.82 -71.04
C PRO A 928 -0.54 -19.37 -72.39
N GLU A 929 -1.85 -19.55 -72.58
CA GLU A 929 -2.53 -19.19 -73.84
C GLU A 929 -2.77 -17.68 -73.97
N LYS A 930 -3.33 -17.02 -72.93
CA LYS A 930 -3.61 -15.56 -72.99
C LYS A 930 -2.33 -14.72 -73.09
N TYR A 931 -1.27 -15.13 -72.40
CA TYR A 931 0.03 -14.44 -72.42
C TYR A 931 1.01 -14.97 -73.48
N SER A 932 0.56 -15.87 -74.37
CA SER A 932 1.41 -16.56 -75.38
C SER A 932 2.20 -15.59 -76.27
N ASN A 933 1.53 -14.63 -76.90
CA ASN A 933 2.14 -13.65 -77.80
C ASN A 933 3.18 -12.78 -77.08
N LEU A 934 2.90 -12.39 -75.84
CA LEU A 934 3.76 -11.57 -74.99
C LEU A 934 5.05 -12.33 -74.62
N LEU A 935 4.91 -13.61 -74.26
CA LEU A 935 6.03 -14.53 -74.02
C LEU A 935 6.83 -14.86 -75.30
N HIS A 936 6.25 -14.65 -76.49
CA HIS A 936 6.96 -14.78 -77.76
C HIS A 936 7.82 -13.53 -78.06
N HIS A 937 7.26 -12.33 -77.87
CA HIS A 937 8.05 -11.09 -77.96
C HIS A 937 9.18 -11.04 -76.92
N GLN A 938 8.99 -11.59 -75.70
CA GLN A 938 10.06 -11.73 -74.69
C GLN A 938 11.10 -12.84 -75.00
N ARG A 939 11.11 -13.39 -76.23
CA ARG A 939 12.22 -14.19 -76.79
C ARG A 939 12.94 -13.49 -77.95
N LEU A 940 12.42 -12.34 -78.38
CA LEU A 940 12.96 -11.50 -79.46
C LEU A 940 13.61 -10.20 -78.92
N ILE A 941 13.34 -9.88 -77.66
CA ILE A 941 13.98 -8.84 -76.83
C ILE A 941 14.89 -9.53 -75.80
#